data_AF-A0A0F2D6V0-F1
#
_entry.id   AF-A0A0F2D6V0-F1
#
_cell.length_a   1.000
_cell.length_b   1.000
_cell.length_c   1.000
_cell.angle_alpha   90.00
_cell.angle_beta   90.00
_cell.angle_gamma   90.00
#
_symmetry.space_group_name_H-M   'P 1'
#
loop_
_entity.id
_entity.type
_entity.pdbx_description
1 polymer ?
#
loop_
_entity_poly.entity_id
_entity_poly.type
_entity_poly.pdbx_seq_one_letter_code
_entity_poly.pdbx_strand_id
1 'polypeptide(L)'
;MFLNWVKKWQTLIKLVLFISITSLAIVEITRLFKTISFDKIEEILGELSPLNVICLALFGFMAVAPMIFYDSILNKELNQKQTFSYLLETSWTINSLNNMIGFAGLIDIGLRYSFYGDKERPEKSMQGISRVIPYFMSGFSLFTLISLVLTGLFPLSIGSKQYWPVLLGASLYLPIVLFVSNRKNWAYFGQLGGKTMLSLVLASALDWACVLSFFLLVGYILGYNLPIYDVIPLFMIAITIGIMSMIPGSLGSFDLIMVSGLVGLGLDKAQALSWLLVFRLFYYILPFCLGVVLFLKNMGGRLNEKYLGIPQKVIEALSSIVLVWGLRLFGFFLIVSAIVPQELGHLPLLKELSPSTGQFVFQLPSIVFGVLFFLLARLVRRRLKFTLMLANVLSVTSLIYLNIGSFSLISSIFLIKLLSLIWWKKDTFVRRHYIYAWEDCCKDIIYIGGTLFLTLLLLGHLNPHHVFKLKHLSHLVTHWIHLLGLSLILVMLYILVLRESNQTKENFGEVFDKQRYQDFIATIPNINLDAALAYLDDKYLYWYQEDGQDKVVFQFAIDNNKCVVMSDPLAQSGYLEKGLSKFLEDAEDTNVSVIFYEINQEITLLLHEYGYDFMKFGETAQVLLDRFTTEGKQGKKFRTVVNRLESKGYQFQVLQPPFDKKLLNTLKEISDNWLDGRQEKGFSLGFFDEKYIQLAPIALVRDKEDKVQAFVTFLACNGPEEASIDLMRYHLRTAPNGIMDYLFVKLLLHFKEEGVSLFELGMAPLSNVGTEKHSFLQEKVAYLIYAFTNRFYSFSGLRQYKQKFNPIWTPRYVAYPRDTWLILDMLAIYRVDNRKVKRLSY
;
A
#
# COMPACT_ATOMS: atom_id res chain seq x y z
N MET A 1 -41.28 14.35 -0.19
CA MET A 1 -40.31 14.41 -1.33
C MET A 1 -38.89 14.78 -0.87
N PHE A 2 -38.71 15.89 -0.14
CA PHE A 2 -37.41 16.33 0.39
C PHE A 2 -36.73 15.30 1.32
N LEU A 3 -37.45 14.70 2.27
CA LEU A 3 -36.91 13.66 3.18
C LEU A 3 -36.42 12.38 2.47
N ASN A 4 -37.08 11.97 1.38
CA ASN A 4 -36.65 10.81 0.58
C ASN A 4 -35.42 11.15 -0.28
N TRP A 5 -35.30 12.39 -0.75
CA TRP A 5 -34.10 12.88 -1.41
C TRP A 5 -32.91 12.97 -0.43
N VAL A 6 -33.11 13.51 0.78
CA VAL A 6 -32.09 13.55 1.83
C VAL A 6 -31.66 12.15 2.26
N LYS A 7 -32.59 11.17 2.35
CA LYS A 7 -32.23 9.76 2.59
C LYS A 7 -31.34 9.18 1.49
N LYS A 8 -31.65 9.44 0.21
CA LYS A 8 -30.85 8.98 -0.93
C LYS A 8 -29.42 9.54 -0.92
N TRP A 9 -29.25 10.79 -0.50
CA TRP A 9 -27.95 11.47 -0.43
C TRP A 9 -27.32 11.47 0.96
N GLN A 10 -27.91 10.79 1.95
CA GLN A 10 -27.48 10.86 3.35
C GLN A 10 -26.01 10.48 3.53
N THR A 11 -25.54 9.48 2.78
CA THR A 11 -24.14 9.04 2.81
C THR A 11 -23.19 10.10 2.24
N LEU A 12 -23.58 10.74 1.14
CA LEU A 12 -22.82 11.82 0.51
C LEU A 12 -22.82 13.09 1.36
N ILE A 13 -23.95 13.44 1.98
CA ILE A 13 -24.06 14.56 2.91
C ILE A 13 -23.16 14.34 4.13
N LYS A 14 -23.15 13.13 4.71
CA LYS A 14 -22.24 12.77 5.81
C LYS A 14 -20.77 12.88 5.40
N LEU A 15 -20.42 12.42 4.19
CA LEU A 15 -19.06 12.48 3.67
C LEU A 15 -18.61 13.91 3.37
N VAL A 16 -19.46 14.72 2.74
CA VAL A 16 -19.20 16.16 2.49
C VAL A 16 -19.08 16.93 3.80
N LEU A 17 -19.95 16.66 4.78
CA LEU A 17 -19.87 17.26 6.10
C LEU A 17 -18.56 16.88 6.81
N PHE A 18 -18.13 15.61 6.71
CA PHE A 18 -16.86 15.16 7.26
C PHE A 18 -15.66 15.85 6.59
N ILE A 19 -15.62 15.90 5.26
CA ILE A 19 -14.56 16.58 4.51
C ILE A 19 -14.55 18.08 4.84
N SER A 20 -15.72 18.69 4.97
CA SER A 20 -15.87 20.10 5.34
C SER A 20 -15.34 20.37 6.75
N ILE A 21 -15.73 19.57 7.75
CA ILE A 21 -15.25 19.71 9.13
C ILE A 21 -13.74 19.47 9.20
N THR A 22 -13.23 18.46 8.49
CA THR A 22 -11.79 18.16 8.45
C THR A 22 -11.01 19.29 7.78
N SER A 23 -11.50 19.81 6.65
CA SER A 23 -10.92 20.95 5.95
C SER A 23 -10.93 22.21 6.82
N LEU A 24 -12.05 22.50 7.48
CA LEU A 24 -12.17 23.62 8.42
C LEU A 24 -11.20 23.47 9.60
N ALA A 25 -11.07 22.28 10.18
CA ALA A 25 -10.11 22.02 11.23
C ALA A 25 -8.67 22.29 10.75
N ILE A 26 -8.31 21.85 9.53
CA ILE A 26 -6.99 22.12 8.94
C ILE A 26 -6.77 23.61 8.69
N VAL A 27 -7.78 24.32 8.17
CA VAL A 27 -7.72 25.77 7.93
C VAL A 27 -7.53 26.52 9.24
N GLU A 28 -8.28 26.18 10.29
CA GLU A 28 -8.15 26.84 11.59
C GLU A 28 -6.82 26.52 12.27
N ILE A 29 -6.33 25.27 12.19
CA ILE A 29 -4.97 24.93 12.63
C ILE A 29 -3.94 25.79 11.91
N THR A 30 -4.05 25.90 10.57
CA THR A 30 -3.13 26.70 9.76
C THR A 30 -3.22 28.19 10.10
N ARG A 31 -4.41 28.69 10.39
CA ARG A 31 -4.64 30.08 10.80
C ARG A 31 -4.03 30.35 12.17
N LEU A 32 -4.21 29.45 13.13
CA LEU A 32 -3.60 29.52 14.46
C LEU A 32 -2.07 29.62 14.37
N PHE A 33 -1.44 28.77 13.54
CA PHE A 33 0.02 28.82 13.32
C PHE A 33 0.49 30.14 12.68
N LYS A 34 -0.37 30.88 11.98
CA LYS A 34 -0.03 32.17 11.35
C LYS A 34 -0.30 33.37 12.25
N THR A 35 -1.29 33.31 13.13
CA THR A 35 -1.67 34.45 14.00
C THR A 35 -0.92 34.48 15.32
N ILE A 36 -0.32 33.36 15.74
CA ILE A 36 0.38 33.22 17.01
C ILE A 36 1.89 33.29 16.78
N SER A 37 2.56 34.25 17.41
CA SER A 37 4.02 34.30 17.48
C SER A 37 4.51 33.35 18.56
N PHE A 38 5.12 32.23 18.18
CA PHE A 38 5.67 31.24 19.12
C PHE A 38 6.69 31.84 20.08
N ASP A 39 7.50 32.80 19.60
CA ASP A 39 8.51 33.49 20.41
C ASP A 39 7.89 34.19 21.65
N LYS A 40 6.71 34.81 21.49
CA LYS A 40 6.02 35.46 22.61
C LYS A 40 5.38 34.47 23.58
N ILE A 41 4.96 33.30 23.10
CA ILE A 41 4.45 32.25 23.98
C ILE A 41 5.59 31.70 24.84
N GLU A 42 6.74 31.46 24.22
CA GLU A 42 7.93 30.99 24.92
C GLU A 42 8.41 32.01 25.97
N GLU A 43 8.40 33.30 25.63
CA GLU A 43 8.71 34.39 26.56
C GLU A 43 7.75 34.40 27.77
N ILE A 44 6.43 34.44 27.53
CA ILE A 44 5.41 34.48 28.59
C ILE A 44 5.43 33.21 29.46
N LEU A 45 5.57 32.03 28.85
CA LEU A 45 5.61 30.76 29.60
C LEU A 45 6.95 30.56 30.32
N GLY A 46 8.04 31.14 29.80
CA GLY A 46 9.36 31.11 30.44
C GLY A 46 9.43 31.93 31.72
N GLU A 47 8.59 32.96 31.86
CA GLU A 47 8.44 33.74 33.09
C GLU A 47 7.61 33.03 34.17
N LEU A 48 6.83 32.00 33.80
CA LEU A 48 5.97 31.25 34.72
C LEU A 48 6.69 30.05 35.33
N SER A 49 6.36 29.73 36.58
CA SER A 49 6.84 28.49 37.19
C SER A 49 6.26 27.25 36.47
N PRO A 50 7.01 26.14 36.36
CA PRO A 50 6.50 24.91 35.74
C PRO A 50 5.19 24.40 36.39
N LEU A 51 5.02 24.62 37.69
CA LEU A 51 3.79 24.26 38.41
C LEU A 51 2.58 25.07 37.91
N ASN A 52 2.76 26.38 37.67
CA ASN A 52 1.70 27.24 37.15
C ASN A 52 1.28 26.83 35.74
N VAL A 53 2.23 26.42 34.89
CA VAL A 53 1.95 25.90 33.54
C VAL A 53 1.15 24.61 33.61
N ILE A 54 1.49 23.68 34.51
CA ILE A 54 0.74 22.43 34.73
C ILE A 54 -0.67 22.75 35.26
N CYS A 55 -0.81 23.68 36.20
CA CYS A 55 -2.11 24.12 36.71
C CYS A 55 -2.98 24.71 35.60
N LEU A 56 -2.42 25.59 34.75
CA LEU A 56 -3.12 26.16 33.60
C LEU A 56 -3.60 25.07 32.63
N ALA A 57 -2.78 24.05 32.37
CA ALA A 57 -3.19 22.91 31.54
C ALA A 57 -4.34 22.12 32.17
N LEU A 58 -4.20 21.71 33.44
CA LEU A 58 -5.22 20.91 34.14
C LEU A 58 -6.55 21.66 34.26
N PHE A 59 -6.53 22.91 34.71
CA PHE A 59 -7.74 23.71 34.85
C PHE A 59 -8.33 24.11 33.50
N GLY A 60 -7.52 24.27 32.45
CA GLY A 60 -7.99 24.49 31.08
C GLY A 60 -8.77 23.28 30.56
N PHE A 61 -8.28 22.06 30.79
CA PHE A 61 -9.01 20.83 30.49
C PHE A 61 -10.27 20.68 31.35
N MET A 62 -10.19 20.96 32.66
CA MET A 62 -11.35 20.92 33.56
C MET A 62 -12.43 21.94 33.17
N ALA A 63 -12.06 23.08 32.59
CA ALA A 63 -13.02 24.09 32.15
C ALA A 63 -13.92 23.62 31.00
N VAL A 64 -13.46 22.65 30.19
CA VAL A 64 -14.25 22.06 29.08
C VAL A 64 -15.08 20.85 29.56
N ALA A 65 -14.68 20.20 30.66
CA ALA A 65 -15.30 18.97 31.15
C ALA A 65 -16.82 19.05 31.46
N PRO A 66 -17.38 20.16 31.99
CA PRO A 66 -18.83 20.26 32.24
C PRO A 66 -19.70 20.02 31.00
N MET A 67 -19.16 20.27 29.80
CA MET A 67 -19.87 20.06 28.54
C MET A 67 -20.25 18.58 28.31
N ILE A 68 -19.60 17.64 29.02
CA ILE A 68 -19.96 16.21 29.02
C ILE A 68 -21.38 15.96 29.54
N PHE A 69 -21.85 16.79 30.47
CA PHE A 69 -23.21 16.65 31.01
C PHE A 69 -24.29 16.91 29.96
N TYR A 70 -24.04 17.78 28.98
CA TYR A 70 -24.95 18.01 27.86
C TYR A 70 -25.24 16.72 27.09
N ASP A 71 -24.18 16.01 26.72
CA ASP A 71 -24.28 14.78 25.95
C ASP A 71 -24.82 13.62 26.80
N SER A 72 -24.53 13.61 28.10
CA SER A 72 -25.13 12.65 29.04
C SER A 72 -26.66 12.82 29.13
N ILE A 73 -27.13 14.07 29.23
CA ILE A 73 -28.56 14.37 29.29
C ILE A 73 -29.23 14.08 27.94
N LEU A 74 -28.58 14.42 26.82
CA LEU A 74 -29.06 14.11 25.48
C LEU A 74 -29.24 12.59 25.28
N ASN A 75 -28.25 11.77 25.65
CA ASN A 75 -28.34 10.32 25.48
C ASN A 75 -29.46 9.71 26.34
N LYS A 76 -29.74 10.28 27.54
CA LYS A 76 -30.91 9.90 28.35
C LYS A 76 -32.23 10.22 27.63
N GLU A 77 -32.32 11.40 27.02
CA GLU A 77 -33.51 11.80 26.23
C GLU A 77 -33.70 10.91 24.99
N LEU A 78 -32.61 10.50 24.36
CA LEU A 78 -32.62 9.58 23.22
C LEU A 78 -32.83 8.10 23.62
N ASN A 79 -32.93 7.78 24.91
CA ASN A 79 -33.00 6.42 25.46
C ASN A 79 -31.84 5.50 25.00
N GLN A 80 -30.64 6.07 24.86
CA GLN A 80 -29.44 5.34 24.47
C GLN A 80 -28.51 5.14 25.67
N LYS A 81 -27.99 3.92 25.82
CA LYS A 81 -26.97 3.58 26.83
C LYS A 81 -25.62 3.47 26.13
N GLN A 82 -24.80 4.51 26.25
CA GLN A 82 -23.44 4.53 25.75
C GLN A 82 -22.45 4.17 26.87
N THR A 83 -21.29 3.60 26.52
CA THR A 83 -20.21 3.40 27.50
C THR A 83 -19.63 4.76 27.92
N PHE A 84 -19.18 4.86 29.17
CA PHE A 84 -18.66 6.13 29.70
C PHE A 84 -17.46 6.65 28.90
N SER A 85 -16.54 5.76 28.49
CA SER A 85 -15.39 6.12 27.65
C SER A 85 -15.82 6.68 26.28
N TYR A 86 -16.81 6.06 25.64
CA TYR A 86 -17.30 6.54 24.35
C TYR A 86 -17.96 7.92 24.51
N LEU A 87 -18.81 8.10 25.52
CA LEU A 87 -19.45 9.39 25.81
C LEU A 87 -18.43 10.49 26.05
N LEU A 88 -17.39 10.21 26.85
CA LEU A 88 -16.33 11.17 27.16
C LEU A 88 -15.57 11.56 25.89
N GLU A 89 -15.13 10.59 25.09
CA GLU A 89 -14.37 10.87 23.88
C GLU A 89 -15.20 11.63 22.83
N THR A 90 -16.45 11.22 22.59
CA THR A 90 -17.29 11.89 21.59
C THR A 90 -17.75 13.27 22.05
N SER A 91 -18.12 13.41 23.32
CA SER A 91 -18.48 14.71 23.89
C SER A 91 -17.32 15.69 23.84
N TRP A 92 -16.12 15.24 24.21
CA TRP A 92 -14.91 16.05 24.11
C TRP A 92 -14.68 16.54 22.68
N THR A 93 -14.76 15.63 21.71
CA THR A 93 -14.64 15.96 20.28
C THR A 93 -15.69 16.97 19.83
N ILE A 94 -16.97 16.74 20.11
CA ILE A 94 -18.07 17.62 19.69
C ILE A 94 -17.84 19.04 20.22
N ASN A 95 -17.62 19.14 21.54
CA ASN A 95 -17.62 20.42 22.22
C ASN A 95 -16.33 21.22 21.94
N SER A 96 -15.16 20.57 21.92
CA SER A 96 -13.90 21.26 21.58
C SER A 96 -13.86 21.74 20.12
N LEU A 97 -14.39 20.96 19.16
CA LEU A 97 -14.56 21.39 17.77
C LEU A 97 -15.56 22.54 17.65
N ASN A 98 -16.67 22.49 18.40
CA ASN A 98 -17.68 23.53 18.39
C ASN A 98 -17.14 24.86 18.94
N ASN A 99 -16.40 24.83 20.05
CA ASN A 99 -15.80 26.02 20.67
C ASN A 99 -14.81 26.73 19.74
N MET A 100 -14.06 25.98 18.92
CA MET A 100 -13.07 26.55 18.00
C MET A 100 -13.68 26.98 16.66
N ILE A 101 -14.54 26.17 16.04
CA ILE A 101 -15.01 26.40 14.66
C ILE A 101 -16.29 27.26 14.63
N GLY A 102 -17.17 27.17 15.62
CA GLY A 102 -18.24 28.14 15.86
C GLY A 102 -19.29 28.36 14.76
N PHE A 103 -19.50 27.42 13.82
CA PHE A 103 -20.39 27.62 12.67
C PHE A 103 -21.89 27.48 13.04
N ALA A 104 -22.45 28.51 13.69
CA ALA A 104 -23.89 28.73 13.96
C ALA A 104 -24.67 27.49 14.48
N GLY A 105 -24.03 26.59 15.23
CA GLY A 105 -24.62 25.35 15.75
C GLY A 105 -24.75 24.19 14.73
N LEU A 106 -24.35 24.35 13.46
CA LEU A 106 -24.46 23.31 12.44
C LEU A 106 -23.48 22.15 12.65
N ILE A 107 -22.25 22.44 13.08
CA ILE A 107 -21.24 21.43 13.42
C ILE A 107 -21.68 20.63 14.65
N ASP A 108 -22.22 21.35 15.63
CA ASP A 108 -22.74 20.81 16.88
C ASP A 108 -23.89 19.81 16.64
N ILE A 109 -24.89 20.20 15.83
CA ILE A 109 -25.99 19.31 15.40
C ILE A 109 -25.45 18.13 14.58
N GLY A 110 -24.59 18.40 13.60
CA GLY A 110 -24.06 17.40 12.67
C GLY A 110 -23.25 16.32 13.34
N LEU A 111 -22.34 16.69 14.25
CA LEU A 111 -21.51 15.74 14.99
C LEU A 111 -22.33 14.94 16.00
N ARG A 112 -23.24 15.56 16.76
CA ARG A 112 -24.13 14.82 17.67
C ARG A 112 -25.04 13.85 16.93
N TYR A 113 -25.56 14.23 15.77
CA TYR A 113 -26.34 13.33 14.93
C TYR A 113 -25.48 12.19 14.35
N SER A 114 -24.20 12.45 14.03
CA SER A 114 -23.28 11.42 13.57
C SER A 114 -22.91 10.42 14.67
N PHE A 115 -22.62 10.91 15.88
CA PHE A 115 -22.17 10.09 17.01
C PHE A 115 -23.32 9.37 17.73
N TYR A 116 -24.45 10.05 17.96
CA TYR A 116 -25.58 9.56 18.76
C TYR A 116 -26.86 9.30 17.95
N GLY A 117 -26.87 9.60 16.64
CA GLY A 117 -28.07 9.40 15.82
C GLY A 117 -28.40 7.92 15.62
N ASP A 118 -29.63 7.53 15.95
CA ASP A 118 -30.16 6.20 15.66
C ASP A 118 -30.47 6.07 14.16
N LYS A 119 -29.88 5.07 13.51
CA LYS A 119 -30.07 4.78 12.08
C LYS A 119 -31.50 4.32 11.77
N GLU A 120 -32.16 3.67 12.71
CA GLU A 120 -33.53 3.18 12.55
C GLU A 120 -34.58 4.27 12.79
N ARG A 121 -34.24 5.27 13.63
CA ARG A 121 -35.14 6.36 14.05
C ARG A 121 -34.51 7.75 13.84
N PRO A 122 -34.26 8.16 12.59
CA PRO A 122 -33.53 9.40 12.28
C PRO A 122 -34.29 10.66 12.72
N GLU A 123 -35.62 10.68 12.59
CA GLU A 123 -36.45 11.84 12.93
C GLU A 123 -36.50 12.08 14.45
N LYS A 124 -36.65 11.02 15.25
CA LYS A 124 -36.63 11.12 16.72
C LYS A 124 -35.26 11.58 17.22
N SER A 125 -34.19 11.09 16.61
CA SER A 125 -32.82 11.51 16.95
C SER A 125 -32.60 13.01 16.68
N MET A 126 -33.04 13.49 15.51
CA MET A 126 -32.94 14.91 15.17
C MET A 126 -33.79 15.78 16.10
N GLN A 127 -35.02 15.36 16.41
CA GLN A 127 -35.90 16.08 17.34
C GLN A 127 -35.30 16.17 18.75
N GLY A 128 -34.73 15.08 19.28
CA GLY A 128 -34.07 15.09 20.58
C GLY A 128 -32.87 16.06 20.63
N ILE A 129 -32.04 16.05 19.59
CA ILE A 129 -30.88 16.96 19.47
C ILE A 129 -31.33 18.43 19.41
N SER A 130 -32.32 18.75 18.56
CA SER A 130 -32.83 20.12 18.40
C SER A 130 -33.51 20.67 19.66
N ARG A 131 -34.09 19.82 20.50
CA ARG A 131 -34.71 20.22 21.77
C ARG A 131 -33.69 20.64 22.83
N VAL A 132 -32.55 19.96 22.87
CA VAL A 132 -31.54 20.13 23.94
C VAL A 132 -30.60 21.32 23.66
N ILE A 133 -30.18 21.52 22.41
CA ILE A 133 -29.17 22.53 22.03
C ILE A 133 -29.48 23.96 22.50
N PRO A 134 -30.73 24.48 22.40
CA PRO A 134 -31.04 25.83 22.87
C PRO A 134 -30.73 26.04 24.37
N TYR A 135 -30.64 24.98 25.17
CA TYR A 135 -30.33 25.11 26.60
C TYR A 135 -28.83 25.29 26.88
N PHE A 136 -27.92 25.08 25.94
CA PHE A 136 -26.48 25.23 26.22
C PHE A 136 -26.03 26.67 26.45
N MET A 137 -26.85 27.64 26.01
CA MET A 137 -26.63 29.06 26.26
C MET A 137 -27.46 29.58 27.46
N SER A 138 -28.15 28.72 28.19
CA SER A 138 -28.98 29.12 29.34
C SER A 138 -28.16 29.63 30.53
N GLY A 139 -27.03 28.99 30.83
CA GLY A 139 -26.08 29.42 31.85
C GLY A 139 -25.44 30.77 31.51
N PHE A 140 -25.06 30.96 30.24
CA PHE A 140 -24.58 32.25 29.74
C PHE A 140 -25.59 33.37 30.03
N SER A 141 -26.87 33.13 29.74
CA SER A 141 -27.97 34.07 30.01
C SER A 141 -28.11 34.41 31.51
N LEU A 142 -27.77 33.49 32.43
CA LEU A 142 -27.77 33.76 33.86
C LEU A 142 -26.59 34.65 34.27
N PHE A 143 -25.39 34.38 33.75
CA PHE A 143 -24.21 35.18 34.04
C PHE A 143 -24.28 36.58 33.42
N THR A 144 -24.95 36.77 32.28
CA THR A 144 -25.21 38.10 31.71
C THR A 144 -26.22 38.88 32.55
N LEU A 145 -27.22 38.22 33.13
CA LEU A 145 -28.14 38.83 34.09
C LEU A 145 -27.40 39.27 35.37
N ILE A 146 -26.55 38.40 35.92
CA ILE A 146 -25.69 38.76 37.08
C ILE A 146 -24.79 39.94 36.73
N SER A 147 -24.19 39.95 35.54
CA SER A 147 -23.36 41.05 35.05
C SER A 147 -24.15 42.35 34.92
N LEU A 148 -25.40 42.29 34.45
CA LEU A 148 -26.30 43.45 34.35
C LEU A 148 -26.61 44.03 35.74
N VAL A 149 -26.82 43.17 36.74
CA VAL A 149 -27.01 43.60 38.14
C VAL A 149 -25.73 44.22 38.69
N LEU A 150 -24.55 43.63 38.43
CA LEU A 150 -23.27 44.17 38.85
C LEU A 150 -23.00 45.57 38.24
N THR A 151 -23.32 45.78 36.96
CA THR A 151 -23.23 47.10 36.31
C THR A 151 -24.16 48.16 36.93
N GLY A 152 -25.24 47.74 37.60
CA GLY A 152 -26.17 48.64 38.28
C GLY A 152 -25.78 48.96 39.73
N LEU A 153 -25.13 48.02 40.43
CA LEU A 153 -24.78 48.13 41.85
C LEU A 153 -23.43 48.80 42.11
N PHE A 154 -22.46 48.65 41.20
CA PHE A 154 -21.11 49.21 41.36
C PHE A 154 -20.84 50.34 40.36
N PRO A 155 -20.14 51.42 40.77
CA PRO A 155 -19.66 52.44 39.84
C PRO A 155 -18.50 51.88 39.03
N LEU A 156 -18.82 51.19 37.93
CA LEU A 156 -17.80 50.63 37.03
C LEU A 156 -16.93 51.74 36.43
N SER A 157 -15.63 51.48 36.34
CA SER A 157 -14.58 52.43 35.98
C SER A 157 -14.55 52.78 34.48
N ILE A 158 -15.27 52.04 33.63
CA ILE A 158 -15.26 52.17 32.16
C ILE A 158 -16.68 52.31 31.61
N GLY A 159 -16.83 52.93 30.43
CA GLY A 159 -18.04 53.01 29.58
C GLY A 159 -18.77 51.70 29.24
N SER A 160 -18.51 50.61 29.98
CA SER A 160 -19.33 49.40 30.09
C SER A 160 -20.83 49.67 30.27
N LYS A 161 -21.21 50.80 30.90
CA LYS A 161 -22.60 51.26 30.96
C LYS A 161 -23.22 51.43 29.57
N GLN A 162 -22.47 51.80 28.53
CA GLN A 162 -22.99 51.95 27.16
C GLN A 162 -23.45 50.62 26.55
N TYR A 163 -22.93 49.49 27.04
CA TYR A 163 -23.23 48.14 26.54
C TYR A 163 -24.33 47.43 27.35
N TRP A 164 -25.03 48.13 28.24
CA TRP A 164 -26.19 47.58 28.96
C TRP A 164 -27.27 46.94 28.05
N PRO A 165 -27.56 47.44 26.82
CA PRO A 165 -28.55 46.80 25.96
C PRO A 165 -28.10 45.41 25.47
N VAL A 166 -26.79 45.20 25.31
CA VAL A 166 -26.21 43.92 24.88
C VAL A 166 -26.37 42.88 25.99
N LEU A 167 -26.08 43.26 27.24
CA LEU A 167 -26.29 42.41 28.42
C LEU A 167 -27.77 42.10 28.64
N LEU A 168 -28.65 43.09 28.48
CA LEU A 168 -30.10 42.87 28.58
C LEU A 168 -30.57 41.87 27.52
N GLY A 169 -30.19 42.07 26.26
CA GLY A 169 -30.54 41.17 25.16
C GLY A 169 -30.10 39.73 25.41
N ALA A 170 -28.86 39.53 25.87
CA ALA A 170 -28.35 38.21 26.20
C ALA A 170 -29.03 37.58 27.44
N SER A 171 -29.42 38.39 28.43
CA SER A 171 -30.11 37.91 29.64
C SER A 171 -31.55 37.44 29.38
N LEU A 172 -32.18 37.93 28.31
CA LEU A 172 -33.53 37.52 27.90
C LEU A 172 -33.55 36.16 27.19
N TYR A 173 -32.38 35.60 26.84
CA TYR A 173 -32.29 34.34 26.11
C TYR A 173 -32.94 33.17 26.87
N LEU A 174 -32.62 32.98 28.15
CA LEU A 174 -33.21 31.89 28.96
C LEU A 174 -34.74 32.03 29.13
N PRO A 175 -35.29 33.20 29.50
CA PRO A 175 -36.74 33.42 29.49
C PRO A 175 -37.41 33.07 28.16
N ILE A 176 -36.80 33.44 27.03
CA ILE A 176 -37.31 33.12 25.68
C ILE A 176 -37.27 31.62 25.44
N VAL A 177 -36.17 30.94 25.75
CA VAL A 177 -36.04 29.48 25.58
C VAL A 177 -37.05 28.73 26.42
N LEU A 178 -37.28 29.13 27.69
CA LEU A 178 -38.30 28.53 28.56
C LEU A 178 -39.71 28.77 28.03
N PHE A 179 -40.01 29.99 27.53
CA PHE A 179 -41.30 30.32 26.95
C PHE A 179 -41.61 29.51 25.69
N VAL A 180 -40.63 29.36 24.78
CA VAL A 180 -40.76 28.57 23.55
C VAL A 180 -40.89 27.08 23.88
N SER A 181 -40.08 26.59 24.83
CA SER A 181 -40.06 25.15 25.18
C SER A 181 -41.31 24.67 25.91
N ASN A 182 -42.04 25.57 26.57
CA ASN A 182 -43.29 25.26 27.27
C ASN A 182 -44.49 25.11 26.30
N ARG A 183 -44.32 25.42 25.00
CA ARG A 183 -45.38 25.25 24.00
C ARG A 183 -45.43 23.81 23.49
N LYS A 184 -46.52 23.10 23.81
CA LYS A 184 -46.74 21.69 23.44
C LYS A 184 -46.79 21.40 21.93
N ASN A 185 -47.08 22.41 21.10
CA ASN A 185 -47.31 22.26 19.66
C ASN A 185 -46.03 22.28 18.79
N TRP A 186 -44.83 22.46 19.37
CA TRP A 186 -43.58 22.60 18.60
C TRP A 186 -42.69 21.35 18.77
N ALA A 187 -42.75 20.43 17.80
CA ALA A 187 -42.10 19.12 17.90
C ALA A 187 -40.55 19.17 18.03
N TYR A 188 -39.90 20.20 17.48
CA TYR A 188 -38.43 20.37 17.48
C TYR A 188 -37.89 21.18 18.66
N PHE A 189 -38.74 21.94 19.36
CA PHE A 189 -38.31 22.90 20.39
C PHE A 189 -39.09 22.77 21.72
N GLY A 190 -40.14 21.95 21.79
CA GLY A 190 -40.94 21.74 23.01
C GLY A 190 -40.89 20.29 23.53
N GLN A 191 -41.64 20.02 24.61
CA GLN A 191 -41.89 18.69 25.20
C GLN A 191 -40.78 18.07 26.08
N LEU A 192 -39.79 18.84 26.55
CA LEU A 192 -38.84 18.34 27.55
C LEU A 192 -39.48 18.27 28.94
N GLY A 193 -39.12 17.26 29.74
CA GLY A 193 -39.55 17.19 31.14
C GLY A 193 -38.89 18.30 31.97
N GLY A 194 -39.63 18.88 32.93
CA GLY A 194 -39.11 19.98 33.77
C GLY A 194 -37.81 19.62 34.52
N LYS A 195 -37.63 18.35 34.90
CA LYS A 195 -36.37 17.86 35.50
C LYS A 195 -35.20 17.91 34.52
N THR A 196 -35.43 17.56 33.25
CA THR A 196 -34.42 17.61 32.18
C THR A 196 -34.06 19.05 31.86
N MET A 197 -35.04 19.95 31.77
CA MET A 197 -34.81 21.40 31.59
C MET A 197 -33.93 21.97 32.70
N LEU A 198 -34.27 21.70 33.97
CA LEU A 198 -33.48 22.16 35.11
C LEU A 198 -32.05 21.60 35.07
N SER A 199 -31.89 20.32 34.72
CA SER A 199 -30.57 19.69 34.61
C SER A 199 -29.71 20.33 33.52
N LEU A 200 -30.30 20.71 32.37
CA LEU A 200 -29.60 21.41 31.30
C LEU A 200 -29.20 22.83 31.69
N VAL A 201 -30.07 23.56 32.40
CA VAL A 201 -29.77 24.90 32.92
C VAL A 201 -28.63 24.84 33.94
N LEU A 202 -28.64 23.86 34.85
CA LEU A 202 -27.56 23.66 35.82
C LEU A 202 -26.25 23.24 35.15
N ALA A 203 -26.29 22.33 34.18
CA ALA A 203 -25.12 21.93 33.41
C ALA A 203 -24.51 23.13 32.66
N SER A 204 -25.35 23.97 32.07
CA SER A 204 -24.90 25.19 31.39
C SER A 204 -24.39 26.26 32.33
N ALA A 205 -25.02 26.44 33.50
CA ALA A 205 -24.49 27.34 34.52
C ALA A 205 -23.11 26.88 35.02
N LEU A 206 -22.91 25.57 35.22
CA LEU A 206 -21.63 25.01 35.62
C LEU A 206 -20.55 25.22 34.54
N ASP A 207 -20.88 24.97 33.27
CA ASP A 207 -20.01 25.19 32.12
C ASP A 207 -19.52 26.64 32.07
N TRP A 208 -20.42 27.61 32.00
CA TRP A 208 -20.06 29.03 31.97
C TRP A 208 -19.36 29.52 33.24
N ALA A 209 -19.68 28.96 34.40
CA ALA A 209 -18.95 29.23 35.65
C ALA A 209 -17.50 28.77 35.56
N CYS A 210 -17.25 27.58 35.02
CA CYS A 210 -15.90 27.04 34.84
C CYS A 210 -15.10 27.85 33.82
N VAL A 211 -15.70 28.26 32.70
CA VAL A 211 -15.05 29.12 31.70
C VAL A 211 -14.67 30.48 32.30
N LEU A 212 -15.59 31.13 33.00
CA LEU A 212 -15.35 32.43 33.65
C LEU A 212 -14.28 32.31 34.75
N SER A 213 -14.37 31.27 35.58
CA SER A 213 -13.40 31.03 36.66
C SER A 213 -12.01 30.75 36.10
N PHE A 214 -11.90 30.01 34.99
CA PHE A 214 -10.64 29.77 34.32
C PHE A 214 -10.06 31.07 33.73
N PHE A 215 -10.88 31.91 33.11
CA PHE A 215 -10.44 33.21 32.63
C PHE A 215 -9.86 34.08 33.76
N LEU A 216 -10.53 34.14 34.91
CA LEU A 216 -10.04 34.87 36.09
C LEU A 216 -8.76 34.27 36.67
N LEU A 217 -8.66 32.93 36.71
CA LEU A 217 -7.48 32.21 37.17
C LEU A 217 -6.25 32.54 36.32
N VAL A 218 -6.39 32.64 35.00
CA VAL A 218 -5.30 33.03 34.10
C VAL A 218 -4.78 34.44 34.46
N GLY A 219 -5.68 35.39 34.69
CA GLY A 219 -5.29 36.76 35.10
C GLY A 219 -4.55 36.79 36.43
N TYR A 220 -5.02 36.00 37.41
CA TYR A 220 -4.39 35.88 38.71
C TYR A 220 -2.99 35.26 38.62
N ILE A 221 -2.81 34.17 37.83
CA ILE A 221 -1.51 33.51 37.64
C ILE A 221 -0.49 34.43 36.94
N LEU A 222 -0.96 35.27 36.02
CA LEU A 222 -0.14 36.29 35.35
C LEU A 222 0.14 37.53 36.24
N GLY A 223 -0.40 37.58 37.46
CA GLY A 223 -0.19 38.68 38.40
C GLY A 223 -1.04 39.92 38.15
N TYR A 224 -2.08 39.82 37.31
CA TYR A 224 -2.99 40.94 36.99
C TYR A 224 -4.13 41.04 38.00
N ASN A 225 -3.94 41.87 39.04
CA ASN A 225 -4.93 42.08 40.10
C ASN A 225 -5.94 43.17 39.72
N LEU A 226 -6.95 42.81 38.92
CA LEU A 226 -8.09 43.68 38.61
C LEU A 226 -9.32 43.33 39.48
N PRO A 227 -10.20 44.31 39.77
CA PRO A 227 -11.43 44.03 40.48
C PRO A 227 -12.35 43.09 39.69
N ILE A 228 -12.74 41.97 40.30
CA ILE A 228 -13.55 40.92 39.66
C ILE A 228 -14.90 41.48 39.15
N TYR A 229 -15.48 42.46 39.85
CA TYR A 229 -16.74 43.10 39.45
C TYR A 229 -16.65 43.92 38.15
N ASP A 230 -15.45 44.34 37.73
CA ASP A 230 -15.22 45.00 36.44
C ASP A 230 -14.93 43.97 35.32
N VAL A 231 -14.17 42.92 35.65
CA VAL A 231 -13.73 41.91 34.67
C VAL A 231 -14.88 40.99 34.24
N ILE A 232 -15.77 40.58 35.16
CA ILE A 232 -16.89 39.69 34.84
C ILE A 232 -17.84 40.32 33.81
N PRO A 233 -18.39 41.53 34.00
CA PRO A 233 -19.26 42.15 33.00
C PRO A 233 -18.54 42.39 31.67
N LEU A 234 -17.26 42.79 31.70
CA LEU A 234 -16.47 42.98 30.50
C LEU A 234 -16.34 41.69 29.68
N PHE A 235 -16.02 40.57 30.35
CA PHE A 235 -15.93 39.26 29.72
C PHE A 235 -17.26 38.83 29.10
N MET A 236 -18.37 39.00 29.81
CA MET A 236 -19.69 38.66 29.30
C MET A 236 -20.11 39.53 28.10
N ILE A 237 -19.80 40.82 28.11
CA ILE A 237 -20.02 41.73 26.96
C ILE A 237 -19.21 41.26 25.75
N ALA A 238 -17.92 41.00 25.94
CA ALA A 238 -17.03 40.59 24.87
C ALA A 238 -17.47 39.27 24.22
N ILE A 239 -17.88 38.27 25.02
CA ILE A 239 -18.40 37.01 24.49
C ILE A 239 -19.72 37.22 23.76
N THR A 240 -20.62 38.07 24.28
CA THR A 240 -21.89 38.37 23.59
C THR A 240 -21.63 38.94 22.20
N ILE A 241 -20.74 39.94 22.10
CA ILE A 241 -20.35 40.55 20.82
C ILE A 241 -19.64 39.52 19.92
N GLY A 242 -18.79 38.68 20.50
CA GLY A 242 -18.08 37.60 19.81
C GLY A 242 -19.02 36.57 19.18
N ILE A 243 -20.06 36.16 19.90
CA ILE A 243 -21.09 35.25 19.38
C ILE A 243 -21.93 35.95 18.30
N MET A 244 -22.32 37.21 18.51
CA MET A 244 -23.09 37.98 17.53
C MET A 244 -22.36 38.18 16.20
N SER A 245 -21.02 38.23 16.21
CA SER A 245 -20.25 38.44 14.98
C SER A 245 -20.17 37.21 14.07
N MET A 246 -20.59 36.02 14.53
CA MET A 246 -20.53 34.75 13.77
C MET A 246 -19.13 34.42 13.20
N ILE A 247 -18.07 34.98 13.80
CA ILE A 247 -16.69 34.70 13.41
C ILE A 247 -16.29 33.39 14.10
N PRO A 248 -15.73 32.39 13.36
CA PRO A 248 -15.20 31.17 13.94
C PRO A 248 -14.29 31.44 15.14
N GLY A 249 -14.56 30.77 16.26
CA GLY A 249 -13.82 30.91 17.52
C GLY A 249 -13.86 32.31 18.13
N SER A 250 -14.80 33.18 17.71
CA SER A 250 -14.88 34.61 18.07
C SER A 250 -13.56 35.37 17.90
N LEU A 251 -12.70 34.90 16.99
CA LEU A 251 -11.38 35.47 16.73
C LEU A 251 -11.50 36.92 16.27
N GLY A 252 -10.85 37.84 16.99
CA GLY A 252 -10.84 39.27 16.67
C GLY A 252 -11.93 40.09 17.37
N SER A 253 -13.20 39.68 17.33
CA SER A 253 -14.30 40.45 17.96
C SER A 253 -14.29 40.39 19.48
N PHE A 254 -14.13 39.18 20.06
CA PHE A 254 -13.92 39.01 21.51
C PHE A 254 -12.62 39.69 21.96
N ASP A 255 -11.52 39.44 21.23
CA ASP A 255 -10.20 39.95 21.60
C ASP A 255 -10.15 41.47 21.62
N LEU A 256 -10.74 42.14 20.63
CA LEU A 256 -10.73 43.60 20.54
C LEU A 256 -11.45 44.24 21.72
N ILE A 257 -12.65 43.73 22.06
CA ILE A 257 -13.44 44.25 23.19
C ILE A 257 -12.72 43.96 24.51
N MET A 258 -12.14 42.76 24.67
CA MET A 258 -11.39 42.41 25.87
C MET A 258 -10.11 43.24 26.03
N VAL A 259 -9.30 43.39 24.98
CA VAL A 259 -8.08 44.22 25.04
C VAL A 259 -8.46 45.67 25.34
N SER A 260 -9.45 46.23 24.64
CA SER A 260 -9.89 47.61 24.88
C SER A 260 -10.41 47.80 26.30
N GLY A 261 -11.17 46.85 26.84
CA GLY A 261 -11.70 46.93 28.19
C GLY A 261 -10.63 46.75 29.26
N LEU A 262 -9.73 45.77 29.12
CA LEU A 262 -8.63 45.53 30.05
C LEU A 262 -7.65 46.71 30.09
N VAL A 263 -7.37 47.33 28.93
CA VAL A 263 -6.57 48.56 28.86
C VAL A 263 -7.28 49.71 29.56
N GLY A 264 -8.60 49.82 29.40
CA GLY A 264 -9.39 50.79 30.15
C GLY A 264 -9.36 50.56 31.66
N LEU A 265 -9.08 49.33 32.13
CA LEU A 265 -8.97 48.97 33.55
C LEU A 265 -7.56 49.21 34.12
N GLY A 266 -6.65 49.73 33.30
CA GLY A 266 -5.29 50.10 33.71
C GLY A 266 -4.20 49.07 33.38
N LEU A 267 -4.50 48.04 32.57
CA LEU A 267 -3.46 47.14 32.04
C LEU A 267 -2.82 47.71 30.77
N ASP A 268 -1.55 47.39 30.56
CA ASP A 268 -0.90 47.69 29.28
C ASP A 268 -1.42 46.76 28.18
N LYS A 269 -1.35 47.23 26.93
CA LYS A 269 -1.78 46.45 25.75
C LYS A 269 -1.09 45.08 25.68
N ALA A 270 0.19 45.01 26.06
CA ALA A 270 0.95 43.76 26.08
C ALA A 270 0.42 42.79 27.15
N GLN A 271 0.06 43.28 28.33
CA GLN A 271 -0.49 42.48 29.44
C GLN A 271 -1.87 41.92 29.08
N ALA A 272 -2.75 42.76 28.50
CA ALA A 272 -4.07 42.35 28.04
C ALA A 272 -3.98 41.27 26.93
N LEU A 273 -3.05 41.42 25.99
CA LEU A 273 -2.80 40.42 24.95
C LEU A 273 -2.25 39.10 25.53
N SER A 274 -1.37 39.18 26.53
CA SER A 274 -0.79 38.01 27.19
C SER A 274 -1.85 37.20 27.93
N TRP A 275 -2.77 37.86 28.65
CA TRP A 275 -3.90 37.21 29.31
C TRP A 275 -4.76 36.43 28.31
N LEU A 276 -5.14 37.07 27.21
CA LEU A 276 -5.97 36.43 26.17
C LEU A 276 -5.25 35.27 25.48
N LEU A 277 -3.96 35.42 25.21
CA LEU A 277 -3.16 34.40 24.55
C LEU A 277 -3.06 33.13 25.41
N VAL A 278 -2.78 33.28 26.71
CA VAL A 278 -2.68 32.14 27.64
C VAL A 278 -4.04 31.47 27.79
N PHE A 279 -5.12 32.25 27.96
CA PHE A 279 -6.48 31.71 28.00
C PHE A 279 -6.81 30.90 26.72
N ARG A 280 -6.50 31.44 25.54
CA ARG A 280 -6.73 30.74 24.26
C ARG A 280 -5.92 29.45 24.13
N LEU A 281 -4.66 29.47 24.53
CA LEU A 281 -3.78 28.30 24.45
C LEU A 281 -4.36 27.12 25.24
N PHE A 282 -4.75 27.36 26.50
CA PHE A 282 -5.15 26.30 27.42
C PHE A 282 -6.63 25.92 27.35
N TYR A 283 -7.54 26.85 27.03
CA TYR A 283 -8.98 26.56 26.95
C TYR A 283 -9.47 26.23 25.53
N TYR A 284 -8.90 26.84 24.48
CA TYR A 284 -9.31 26.58 23.10
C TYR A 284 -8.38 25.60 22.40
N ILE A 285 -7.07 25.91 22.31
CA ILE A 285 -6.15 25.21 21.40
C ILE A 285 -5.85 23.80 21.89
N LEU A 286 -5.39 23.63 23.13
CA LEU A 286 -5.04 22.31 23.67
C LEU A 286 -6.24 21.33 23.68
N PRO A 287 -7.42 21.70 24.20
CA PRO A 287 -8.62 20.88 24.10
C PRO A 287 -9.02 20.52 22.67
N PHE A 288 -8.90 21.47 21.73
CA PHE A 288 -9.21 21.26 20.31
C PHE A 288 -8.25 20.27 19.66
N CYS A 289 -6.93 20.36 19.91
CA CYS A 289 -5.96 19.40 19.41
C CYS A 289 -6.28 17.96 19.87
N LEU A 290 -6.63 17.79 21.15
CA LEU A 290 -7.09 16.50 21.68
C LEU A 290 -8.41 16.06 21.00
N GLY A 291 -9.34 17.00 20.80
CA GLY A 291 -10.60 16.76 20.11
C GLY A 291 -10.43 16.26 18.68
N VAL A 292 -9.47 16.80 17.91
CA VAL A 292 -9.13 16.36 16.55
C VAL A 292 -8.54 14.95 16.57
N VAL A 293 -7.65 14.63 17.51
CA VAL A 293 -7.09 13.27 17.65
C VAL A 293 -8.20 12.26 17.93
N LEU A 294 -9.10 12.57 18.86
CA LEU A 294 -10.24 11.73 19.20
C LEU A 294 -11.26 11.63 18.04
N PHE A 295 -11.46 12.72 17.29
CA PHE A 295 -12.28 12.72 16.08
C PHE A 295 -11.75 11.75 15.04
N LEU A 296 -10.44 11.81 14.74
CA LEU A 296 -9.78 10.92 13.79
C LEU A 296 -9.85 9.46 14.23
N LYS A 297 -9.67 9.18 15.52
CA LYS A 297 -9.81 7.82 16.10
C LYS A 297 -11.24 7.29 15.91
N ASN A 298 -12.24 8.01 16.39
CA ASN A 298 -13.62 7.51 16.48
C ASN A 298 -14.37 7.53 15.14
N MET A 299 -14.21 8.60 14.35
CA MET A 299 -14.80 8.65 13.01
C MET A 299 -14.03 7.81 12.00
N GLY A 300 -12.69 7.75 12.13
CA GLY A 300 -11.84 6.90 11.29
C GLY A 300 -12.17 5.42 11.43
N GLY A 301 -12.34 4.91 12.66
CA GLY A 301 -12.73 3.53 12.92
C GLY A 301 -14.08 3.14 12.28
N ARG A 302 -15.09 3.99 12.42
CA ARG A 302 -16.42 3.77 11.79
C ARG A 302 -16.37 3.79 10.27
N LEU A 303 -15.57 4.65 9.67
CA LEU A 303 -15.35 4.65 8.23
C LEU A 303 -14.64 3.37 7.79
N ASN A 304 -13.65 2.93 8.57
CA ASN A 304 -12.91 1.71 8.30
C ASN A 304 -13.82 0.47 8.28
N GLU A 305 -14.66 0.30 9.30
CA GLU A 305 -15.64 -0.80 9.38
C GLU A 305 -16.64 -0.74 8.21
N LYS A 306 -17.16 0.45 7.90
CA LYS A 306 -18.14 0.64 6.83
C LYS A 306 -17.57 0.27 5.45
N TYR A 307 -16.29 0.47 5.23
CA TYR A 307 -15.60 0.23 3.96
C TYR A 307 -14.64 -0.96 4.03
N LEU A 308 -14.98 -2.01 4.80
CA LEU A 308 -14.27 -3.29 4.82
C LEU A 308 -12.76 -3.19 5.11
N GLY A 309 -12.35 -2.21 5.92
CA GLY A 309 -10.94 -1.98 6.24
C GLY A 309 -10.12 -1.29 5.14
N ILE A 310 -10.72 -0.93 4.00
CA ILE A 310 -10.00 -0.34 2.85
C ILE A 310 -9.28 0.97 3.22
N PRO A 311 -9.90 1.93 3.94
CA PRO A 311 -9.21 3.17 4.31
C PRO A 311 -7.92 2.92 5.10
N GLN A 312 -7.94 1.98 6.05
CA GLN A 312 -6.75 1.59 6.79
C GLN A 312 -5.70 0.96 5.87
N LYS A 313 -6.07 0.02 4.99
CA LYS A 313 -5.16 -0.56 4.00
C LYS A 313 -4.52 0.51 3.09
N VAL A 314 -5.29 1.54 2.70
CA VAL A 314 -4.79 2.68 1.92
C VAL A 314 -3.78 3.50 2.74
N ILE A 315 -4.07 3.80 4.01
CA ILE A 315 -3.14 4.51 4.90
C ILE A 315 -1.86 3.69 5.11
N GLU A 316 -1.97 2.38 5.30
CA GLU A 316 -0.83 1.47 5.44
C GLU A 316 0.04 1.43 4.16
N ALA A 317 -0.59 1.40 2.98
CA ALA A 317 0.10 1.48 1.70
C ALA A 317 0.79 2.84 1.51
N LEU A 318 0.08 3.95 1.70
CA LEU A 318 0.62 5.32 1.56
C LEU A 318 1.75 5.59 2.55
N SER A 319 1.60 5.20 3.81
CA SER A 319 2.66 5.35 4.81
C SER A 319 3.90 4.50 4.46
N SER A 320 3.75 3.35 3.80
CA SER A 320 4.90 2.56 3.32
C SER A 320 5.63 3.29 2.20
N ILE A 321 4.88 3.88 1.27
CA ILE A 321 5.43 4.68 0.16
C ILE A 321 6.17 5.90 0.72
N VAL A 322 5.53 6.67 1.61
CA VAL A 322 6.13 7.85 2.25
C VAL A 322 7.39 7.49 3.03
N LEU A 323 7.38 6.38 3.76
CA LEU A 323 8.53 5.94 4.52
C LEU A 323 9.72 5.56 3.63
N VAL A 324 9.50 4.71 2.62
CA VAL A 324 10.56 4.26 1.70
C VAL A 324 11.14 5.43 0.91
N TRP A 325 10.29 6.29 0.34
CA TRP A 325 10.77 7.46 -0.41
C TRP A 325 11.35 8.53 0.49
N GLY A 326 10.83 8.71 1.71
CA GLY A 326 11.37 9.62 2.71
C GLY A 326 12.78 9.24 3.14
N LEU A 327 13.06 7.95 3.36
CA LEU A 327 14.41 7.44 3.66
C LEU A 327 15.36 7.63 2.47
N ARG A 328 14.92 7.37 1.23
CA ARG A 328 15.72 7.61 0.02
C ARG A 328 16.02 9.10 -0.18
N LEU A 329 15.03 9.95 0.05
CA LEU A 329 15.16 11.40 -0.04
C LEU A 329 16.15 11.91 1.03
N PHE A 330 16.08 11.39 2.25
CA PHE A 330 17.07 11.67 3.29
C PHE A 330 18.47 11.25 2.87
N GLY A 331 18.62 10.02 2.35
CA GLY A 331 19.90 9.52 1.84
C GLY A 331 20.47 10.35 0.69
N PHE A 332 19.60 10.79 -0.22
CA PHE A 332 19.94 11.73 -1.29
C PHE A 332 20.49 13.06 -0.73
N PHE A 333 19.80 13.66 0.24
CA PHE A 333 20.24 14.92 0.84
C PHE A 333 21.61 14.80 1.53
N LEU A 334 21.87 13.68 2.22
CA LEU A 334 23.18 13.42 2.83
C LEU A 334 24.30 13.35 1.79
N ILE A 335 24.07 12.71 0.64
CA ILE A 335 25.06 12.63 -0.45
C ILE A 335 25.28 14.01 -1.09
N VAL A 336 24.20 14.72 -1.42
CA VAL A 336 24.28 16.03 -2.07
C VAL A 336 24.99 17.04 -1.18
N SER A 337 24.68 17.05 0.12
CA SER A 337 25.31 17.96 1.07
C SER A 337 26.79 17.68 1.29
N ALA A 338 27.25 16.45 1.07
CA ALA A 338 28.66 16.11 1.14
C ALA A 338 29.44 16.69 -0.06
N ILE A 339 28.82 16.73 -1.24
CA ILE A 339 29.49 17.05 -2.51
C ILE A 339 29.41 18.55 -2.83
N VAL A 340 28.29 19.22 -2.53
CA VAL A 340 28.06 20.64 -2.87
C VAL A 340 27.64 21.47 -1.64
N PRO A 341 28.49 21.62 -0.62
CA PRO A 341 28.11 22.27 0.64
C PRO A 341 27.87 23.79 0.52
N GLN A 342 28.54 24.49 -0.42
CA GLN A 342 28.51 25.96 -0.49
C GLN A 342 27.32 26.53 -1.30
N GLU A 343 26.83 25.80 -2.31
CA GLU A 343 25.77 26.31 -3.21
C GLU A 343 24.35 25.99 -2.74
N LEU A 344 24.18 24.99 -1.87
CA LEU A 344 22.87 24.67 -1.24
C LEU A 344 22.31 25.82 -0.40
N GLY A 345 23.19 26.71 0.07
CA GLY A 345 22.82 27.86 0.91
C GLY A 345 22.00 28.94 0.20
N HIS A 346 21.96 28.95 -1.14
CA HIS A 346 21.22 29.94 -1.93
C HIS A 346 19.75 29.57 -2.18
N LEU A 347 19.37 28.31 -1.98
CA LEU A 347 17.98 27.86 -2.11
C LEU A 347 17.30 27.88 -0.74
N PRO A 348 16.29 28.74 -0.50
CA PRO A 348 15.75 28.98 0.85
C PRO A 348 15.20 27.72 1.52
N LEU A 349 14.62 26.78 0.74
CA LEU A 349 14.12 25.50 1.25
C LEU A 349 15.24 24.49 1.59
N LEU A 350 16.40 24.60 0.95
CA LEU A 350 17.49 23.62 1.06
C LEU A 350 18.60 24.07 2.01
N LYS A 351 18.75 25.38 2.22
CA LYS A 351 19.64 25.97 3.23
C LYS A 351 19.37 25.39 4.62
N GLU A 352 18.10 25.20 4.95
CA GLU A 352 17.63 24.68 6.24
C GLU A 352 17.86 23.16 6.42
N LEU A 353 18.05 22.43 5.32
CA LEU A 353 18.27 20.97 5.33
C LEU A 353 19.75 20.59 5.29
N SER A 354 20.66 21.54 5.02
CA SER A 354 22.10 21.28 4.89
C SER A 354 22.81 21.14 6.25
N PRO A 355 23.61 20.07 6.50
CA PRO A 355 24.55 20.03 7.63
C PRO A 355 25.64 21.11 7.52
N SER A 356 26.15 21.58 8.68
CA SER A 356 27.17 22.65 8.75
C SER A 356 28.38 22.39 7.85
N THR A 357 28.88 23.47 7.27
CA THR A 357 30.07 23.58 6.42
C THR A 357 31.37 23.18 7.14
N GLY A 358 31.59 21.89 7.34
CA GLY A 358 32.83 21.29 7.85
C GLY A 358 33.78 20.78 6.76
N GLN A 359 35.09 20.76 7.06
CA GLN A 359 36.18 20.33 6.18
C GLN A 359 35.96 18.95 5.53
N PHE A 360 36.58 18.71 4.36
CA PHE A 360 36.43 17.52 3.49
C PHE A 360 36.51 16.15 4.20
N VAL A 361 37.30 16.03 5.28
CA VAL A 361 37.40 14.79 6.10
C VAL A 361 36.09 14.46 6.83
N PHE A 362 35.27 15.48 7.13
CA PHE A 362 33.95 15.30 7.71
C PHE A 362 32.86 14.94 6.68
N GLN A 363 33.13 14.96 5.37
CA GLN A 363 32.10 14.76 4.33
C GLN A 363 31.90 13.27 3.96
N LEU A 364 32.94 12.43 4.11
CA LEU A 364 32.88 11.00 3.76
C LEU A 364 31.80 10.22 4.55
N PRO A 365 31.64 10.40 5.89
CA PRO A 365 30.56 9.75 6.63
C PRO A 365 29.16 10.07 6.10
N SER A 366 28.92 11.29 5.60
CA SER A 366 27.62 11.66 5.03
C SER A 366 27.27 10.86 3.78
N ILE A 367 28.24 10.60 2.90
CA ILE A 367 28.05 9.73 1.73
C ILE A 367 27.75 8.30 2.18
N VAL A 368 28.48 7.80 3.17
CA VAL A 368 28.24 6.45 3.74
C VAL A 368 26.85 6.34 4.32
N PHE A 369 26.45 7.27 5.20
CA PHE A 369 25.10 7.30 5.76
C PHE A 369 24.06 7.40 4.65
N GLY A 370 24.28 8.24 3.65
CA GLY A 370 23.38 8.38 2.51
C GLY A 370 23.10 7.06 1.80
N VAL A 371 24.16 6.32 1.45
CA VAL A 371 24.04 4.98 0.84
C VAL A 371 23.37 3.98 1.79
N LEU A 372 23.71 4.01 3.08
CA LEU A 372 23.06 3.16 4.09
C LEU A 372 21.57 3.46 4.26
N PHE A 373 21.11 4.70 4.07
CA PHE A 373 19.69 5.03 4.06
C PHE A 373 18.96 4.52 2.81
N PHE A 374 19.63 4.45 1.65
CA PHE A 374 19.07 3.74 0.48
C PHE A 374 18.89 2.24 0.78
N LEU A 375 19.90 1.61 1.40
CA LEU A 375 19.79 0.23 1.87
C LEU A 375 18.68 0.08 2.91
N LEU A 376 18.60 0.96 3.92
CA LEU A 376 17.54 0.92 4.92
C LEU A 376 16.15 1.03 4.28
N ALA A 377 15.97 1.94 3.32
CA ALA A 377 14.72 2.07 2.58
C ALA A 377 14.32 0.76 1.87
N ARG A 378 15.29 0.01 1.36
CA ARG A 378 15.07 -1.31 0.76
C ARG A 378 14.69 -2.37 1.79
N LEU A 379 15.39 -2.45 2.91
CA LEU A 379 15.09 -3.43 3.97
C LEU A 379 13.70 -3.16 4.59
N VAL A 380 13.32 -1.88 4.74
CA VAL A 380 11.97 -1.47 5.12
C VAL A 380 10.94 -1.97 4.10
N ARG A 381 11.19 -1.77 2.80
CA ARG A 381 10.30 -2.28 1.74
C ARG A 381 10.19 -3.82 1.75
N ARG A 382 11.28 -4.51 2.06
CA ARG A 382 11.37 -5.98 2.14
C ARG A 382 10.96 -6.55 3.50
N ARG A 383 10.53 -5.70 4.45
CA ARG A 383 9.95 -6.06 5.75
C ARG A 383 10.82 -6.97 6.64
N LEU A 384 12.14 -6.75 6.65
CA LEU A 384 13.06 -7.60 7.43
C LEU A 384 13.04 -7.28 8.92
N LYS A 385 13.10 -8.29 9.78
CA LYS A 385 13.05 -8.17 11.24
C LYS A 385 14.20 -7.34 11.82
N PHE A 386 15.42 -7.49 11.27
CA PHE A 386 16.59 -6.71 11.69
C PHE A 386 16.51 -5.22 11.31
N THR A 387 15.58 -4.82 10.43
CA THR A 387 15.43 -3.44 9.95
C THR A 387 15.21 -2.46 11.10
N LEU A 388 14.45 -2.82 12.14
CA LEU A 388 14.20 -1.94 13.27
C LEU A 388 15.49 -1.61 14.04
N MET A 389 16.34 -2.61 14.27
CA MET A 389 17.63 -2.42 14.92
C MET A 389 18.55 -1.53 14.07
N LEU A 390 18.66 -1.84 12.78
CA LEU A 390 19.47 -1.03 11.85
C LEU A 390 18.95 0.41 11.77
N ALA A 391 17.64 0.62 11.69
CA ALA A 391 17.02 1.94 11.64
C ALA A 391 17.36 2.77 12.88
N ASN A 392 17.27 2.17 14.07
CA ASN A 392 17.61 2.83 15.32
C ASN A 392 19.08 3.24 15.35
N VAL A 393 20.00 2.29 15.07
CA VAL A 393 21.44 2.57 15.07
C VAL A 393 21.81 3.64 14.03
N LEU A 394 21.30 3.50 12.80
CA LEU A 394 21.59 4.42 11.71
C LEU A 394 21.01 5.81 11.98
N SER A 395 19.77 5.89 12.52
CA SER A 395 19.14 7.18 12.81
C SER A 395 19.80 7.89 13.99
N VAL A 396 20.14 7.19 15.08
CA VAL A 396 20.83 7.80 16.23
C VAL A 396 22.22 8.30 15.84
N THR A 397 23.01 7.47 15.14
CA THR A 397 24.34 7.88 14.68
C THR A 397 24.29 9.05 13.71
N SER A 398 23.29 9.08 12.81
CA SER A 398 23.08 10.20 11.90
C SER A 398 22.60 11.47 12.60
N LEU A 399 21.73 11.36 13.63
CA LEU A 399 21.31 12.49 14.44
C LEU A 399 22.48 13.13 15.18
N ILE A 400 23.37 12.31 15.74
CA ILE A 400 24.60 12.81 16.38
C ILE A 400 25.44 13.53 15.33
N TYR A 401 25.74 12.85 14.22
CA TYR A 401 26.58 13.41 13.14
C TYR A 401 26.05 14.73 12.58
N LEU A 402 24.74 14.82 12.30
CA LEU A 402 24.10 16.03 11.74
C LEU A 402 24.20 17.26 12.65
N ASN A 403 24.37 17.06 13.96
CA ASN A 403 24.38 18.14 14.95
C ASN A 403 25.79 18.39 15.54
N ILE A 404 26.84 17.78 14.96
CA ILE A 404 28.22 18.13 15.28
C ILE A 404 28.53 19.49 14.65
N GLY A 405 28.88 20.48 15.45
CA GLY A 405 29.26 21.82 14.98
C GLY A 405 28.09 22.80 14.97
N SER A 406 27.09 22.59 14.11
CA SER A 406 25.86 23.39 14.11
C SER A 406 24.61 22.52 14.21
N PHE A 407 23.63 22.99 14.99
CA PHE A 407 22.37 22.28 15.17
C PHE A 407 21.46 22.43 13.94
N SER A 408 21.10 21.31 13.29
CA SER A 408 20.17 21.27 12.16
C SER A 408 18.80 20.79 12.63
N LEU A 409 17.93 21.74 13.02
CA LEU A 409 16.59 21.46 13.56
C LEU A 409 15.74 20.65 12.56
N ILE A 410 15.72 21.06 11.29
CA ILE A 410 14.77 20.53 10.30
C ILE A 410 15.14 19.11 9.87
N SER A 411 16.41 18.85 9.57
CA SER A 411 16.88 17.49 9.25
C SER A 411 16.74 16.54 10.43
N SER A 412 16.92 17.04 11.66
CA SER A 412 16.69 16.27 12.89
C SER A 412 15.21 15.91 13.07
N ILE A 413 14.30 16.89 12.93
CA ILE A 413 12.85 16.66 12.99
C ILE A 413 12.40 15.67 11.91
N PHE A 414 12.92 15.82 10.68
CA PHE A 414 12.58 14.93 9.58
C PHE A 414 13.00 13.49 9.86
N LEU A 415 14.23 13.27 10.33
CA LEU A 415 14.73 11.95 10.70
C LEU A 415 13.96 11.34 11.89
N ILE A 416 13.62 12.14 12.90
CA ILE A 416 12.79 11.69 14.03
C ILE A 416 11.39 11.27 13.56
N LYS A 417 10.78 12.00 12.62
CA LYS A 417 9.49 11.62 12.01
C LYS A 417 9.59 10.31 11.25
N LEU A 418 10.64 10.10 10.46
CA LEU A 418 10.87 8.84 9.76
C LEU A 418 11.07 7.68 10.75
N LEU A 419 11.88 7.87 11.79
CA LEU A 419 12.10 6.86 12.84
C LEU A 419 10.82 6.52 13.60
N SER A 420 10.01 7.52 13.95
CA SER A 420 8.69 7.33 14.57
C SER A 420 7.75 6.51 13.68
N LEU A 421 7.75 6.77 12.37
CA LEU A 421 6.97 6.01 11.40
C LEU A 421 7.46 4.55 11.26
N ILE A 422 8.78 4.31 11.34
CA ILE A 422 9.34 2.94 11.39
C ILE A 422 8.84 2.22 12.65
N TRP A 423 8.87 2.88 13.80
CA TRP A 423 8.40 2.32 15.08
C TRP A 423 6.90 2.02 15.07
N TRP A 424 6.09 2.90 14.48
CA TRP A 424 4.66 2.64 14.30
C TRP A 424 4.42 1.39 13.44
N LYS A 425 5.32 1.09 12.51
CA LYS A 425 5.26 -0.09 11.63
C LYS A 425 6.05 -1.30 12.11
N LYS A 426 6.52 -1.32 13.36
CA LYS A 426 7.41 -2.37 13.87
C LYS A 426 6.86 -3.79 13.65
N ASP A 427 5.55 -3.98 13.77
CA ASP A 427 4.90 -5.29 13.67
C ASP A 427 4.81 -5.82 12.23
N THR A 428 5.10 -4.96 11.24
CA THR A 428 5.18 -5.37 9.82
C THR A 428 6.53 -6.01 9.46
N PHE A 429 7.55 -5.86 10.30
CA PHE A 429 8.91 -6.36 10.05
C PHE A 429 9.07 -7.82 10.54
N VAL A 430 8.44 -8.75 9.83
CA VAL A 430 8.38 -10.17 10.25
C VAL A 430 9.48 -11.02 9.61
N ARG A 431 9.95 -10.65 8.41
CA ARG A 431 10.76 -11.54 7.57
C ARG A 431 12.16 -11.73 8.14
N ARG A 432 12.65 -12.97 8.16
CA ARG A 432 14.02 -13.29 8.58
C ARG A 432 14.98 -13.47 7.42
N HIS A 433 14.45 -13.80 6.24
CA HIS A 433 15.21 -14.12 5.05
C HIS A 433 15.10 -13.03 3.97
N TYR A 434 16.22 -12.73 3.31
CA TYR A 434 16.25 -11.83 2.15
C TYR A 434 17.29 -12.21 1.11
N ILE A 435 16.79 -12.58 -0.07
CA ILE A 435 17.59 -12.79 -1.27
C ILE A 435 17.83 -11.44 -1.94
N TYR A 436 19.09 -10.97 -1.95
CA TYR A 436 19.46 -9.77 -2.69
C TYR A 436 19.52 -10.06 -4.19
N ALA A 437 18.37 -9.92 -4.82
CA ALA A 437 18.14 -10.28 -6.19
C ALA A 437 18.77 -9.32 -7.20
N TRP A 438 18.96 -9.80 -8.44
CA TRP A 438 19.39 -8.96 -9.58
C TRP A 438 18.52 -7.71 -9.76
N GLU A 439 17.20 -7.85 -9.62
CA GLU A 439 16.28 -6.72 -9.71
C GLU A 439 16.53 -5.67 -8.63
N ASP A 440 16.76 -6.14 -7.42
CA ASP A 440 17.03 -5.29 -6.28
C ASP A 440 18.39 -4.58 -6.43
N CYS A 441 19.40 -5.31 -6.88
CA CYS A 441 20.71 -4.78 -7.24
C CYS A 441 20.61 -3.67 -8.31
N CYS A 442 19.93 -3.94 -9.43
CA CYS A 442 19.74 -2.95 -10.48
C CYS A 442 19.03 -1.69 -9.98
N LYS A 443 17.96 -1.85 -9.19
CA LYS A 443 17.22 -0.73 -8.59
C LYS A 443 18.13 0.13 -7.70
N ASP A 444 18.98 -0.48 -6.87
CA ASP A 444 19.91 0.27 -6.00
C ASP A 444 20.99 0.99 -6.81
N ILE A 445 21.60 0.30 -7.78
CA ILE A 445 22.60 0.89 -8.65
C ILE A 445 22.02 2.11 -9.37
N ILE A 446 20.77 2.03 -9.84
CA ILE A 446 20.08 3.15 -10.50
C ILE A 446 19.81 4.29 -9.52
N TYR A 447 19.33 4.02 -8.31
CA TYR A 447 19.04 5.08 -7.33
C TYR A 447 20.29 5.78 -6.80
N ILE A 448 21.29 5.00 -6.39
CA ILE A 448 22.56 5.51 -5.85
C ILE A 448 23.38 6.15 -6.98
N GLY A 449 23.55 5.43 -8.10
CA GLY A 449 24.28 5.92 -9.27
C GLY A 449 23.61 7.13 -9.90
N GLY A 450 22.28 7.17 -9.98
CA GLY A 450 21.51 8.33 -10.43
C GLY A 450 21.67 9.54 -9.51
N THR A 451 21.70 9.32 -8.19
CA THR A 451 21.99 10.37 -7.20
C THR A 451 23.38 10.95 -7.41
N LEU A 452 24.41 10.09 -7.51
CA LEU A 452 25.79 10.51 -7.77
C LEU A 452 25.92 11.25 -9.11
N PHE A 453 25.31 10.73 -10.17
CA PHE A 453 25.30 11.37 -11.48
C PHE A 453 24.62 12.75 -11.45
N LEU A 454 23.47 12.87 -10.80
CA LEU A 454 22.77 14.14 -10.63
C LEU A 454 23.61 15.15 -9.84
N THR A 455 24.29 14.70 -8.77
CA THR A 455 25.20 15.58 -8.02
C THR A 455 26.39 16.05 -8.86
N LEU A 456 26.94 15.20 -9.73
CA LEU A 456 28.01 15.58 -10.66
C LEU A 456 27.51 16.56 -11.73
N LEU A 457 26.30 16.38 -12.25
CA LEU A 457 25.68 17.34 -13.18
C LEU A 457 25.45 18.71 -12.53
N LEU A 458 24.94 18.73 -11.29
CA LEU A 458 24.76 19.96 -10.52
C LEU A 458 26.10 20.67 -10.30
N LEU A 459 27.14 19.92 -9.89
CA LEU A 459 28.49 20.45 -9.73
C LEU A 459 29.04 21.05 -11.04
N GLY A 460 28.85 20.35 -12.17
CA GLY A 460 29.29 20.80 -13.48
C GLY A 460 28.53 22.02 -14.02
N HIS A 461 27.24 22.14 -13.71
CA HIS A 461 26.45 23.32 -14.06
C HIS A 461 26.85 24.55 -13.24
N LEU A 462 27.07 24.36 -11.94
CA LEU A 462 27.42 25.44 -11.00
C LEU A 462 28.88 25.89 -11.17
N ASN A 463 29.79 24.99 -11.56
CA ASN A 463 31.22 25.31 -11.77
C ASN A 463 31.77 24.77 -13.12
N PRO A 464 31.40 25.38 -14.27
CA PRO A 464 31.75 24.89 -15.60
C PRO A 464 33.26 24.83 -15.88
N HIS A 465 34.08 25.60 -15.15
CA HIS A 465 35.51 25.78 -15.43
C HIS A 465 36.46 24.89 -14.59
N HIS A 466 35.96 24.07 -13.66
CA HIS A 466 36.80 23.25 -12.76
C HIS A 466 36.68 21.73 -12.95
N VAL A 467 35.65 21.23 -13.64
CA VAL A 467 35.41 19.77 -13.72
C VAL A 467 36.43 19.03 -14.61
N PHE A 468 37.13 19.72 -15.53
CA PHE A 468 37.98 19.07 -16.54
C PHE A 468 39.46 19.51 -16.59
N LYS A 469 39.98 20.28 -15.62
CA LYS A 469 41.41 20.66 -15.62
C LYS A 469 42.30 19.53 -15.05
N LEU A 470 42.95 18.79 -15.95
CA LEU A 470 43.90 17.69 -15.72
C LEU A 470 45.24 18.08 -15.01
N LYS A 471 45.30 19.14 -14.19
CA LYS A 471 46.57 19.68 -13.66
C LYS A 471 47.08 19.06 -12.34
N HIS A 472 46.41 18.05 -11.78
CA HIS A 472 46.79 17.45 -10.49
C HIS A 472 46.80 15.91 -10.51
N LEU A 473 47.73 15.30 -11.25
CA LEU A 473 47.88 13.84 -11.32
C LEU A 473 48.21 13.19 -9.95
N SER A 474 48.95 13.88 -9.08
CA SER A 474 49.31 13.39 -7.74
C SER A 474 48.11 13.41 -6.77
N HIS A 475 47.30 14.46 -6.77
CA HIS A 475 46.07 14.49 -5.98
C HIS A 475 45.02 13.53 -6.54
N LEU A 476 44.99 13.30 -7.86
CA LEU A 476 44.09 12.33 -8.48
C LEU A 476 44.25 10.95 -7.83
N VAL A 477 45.49 10.46 -7.68
CA VAL A 477 45.78 9.16 -7.05
C VAL A 477 45.26 9.10 -5.61
N THR A 478 45.47 10.14 -4.81
CA THR A 478 44.97 10.20 -3.42
C THR A 478 43.44 10.20 -3.36
N HIS A 479 42.76 10.93 -4.24
CA HIS A 479 41.29 10.94 -4.30
C HIS A 479 40.75 9.57 -4.75
N TRP A 480 41.39 8.90 -5.71
CA TRP A 480 41.04 7.54 -6.11
C TRP A 480 41.23 6.53 -4.98
N ILE A 481 42.29 6.64 -4.18
CA ILE A 481 42.51 5.79 -3.00
C ILE A 481 41.40 6.00 -1.95
N HIS A 482 41.00 7.25 -1.69
CA HIS A 482 39.89 7.55 -0.77
C HIS A 482 38.55 7.02 -1.31
N LEU A 483 38.27 7.19 -2.59
CA LEU A 483 37.06 6.67 -3.25
C LEU A 483 37.03 5.13 -3.23
N LEU A 484 38.17 4.48 -3.46
CA LEU A 484 38.32 3.03 -3.41
C LEU A 484 38.17 2.51 -1.97
N GLY A 485 38.74 3.20 -0.99
CA GLY A 485 38.53 2.89 0.43
C GLY A 485 37.07 3.02 0.84
N LEU A 486 36.39 4.09 0.42
CA LEU A 486 34.97 4.31 0.67
C LEU A 486 34.10 3.23 0.02
N SER A 487 34.38 2.89 -1.24
CA SER A 487 33.61 1.86 -1.95
C SER A 487 33.81 0.48 -1.32
N LEU A 488 35.02 0.14 -0.86
CA LEU A 488 35.28 -1.08 -0.10
C LEU A 488 34.51 -1.12 1.22
N ILE A 489 34.50 -0.02 1.98
CA ILE A 489 33.72 0.09 3.24
C ILE A 489 32.24 -0.09 2.96
N LEU A 490 31.71 0.57 1.92
CA LEU A 490 30.31 0.45 1.53
C LEU A 490 29.95 -0.98 1.12
N VAL A 491 30.78 -1.61 0.28
CA VAL A 491 30.58 -3.00 -0.14
C VAL A 491 30.65 -3.95 1.07
N MET A 492 31.60 -3.76 1.98
CA MET A 492 31.73 -4.56 3.19
C MET A 492 30.49 -4.42 4.08
N LEU A 493 29.99 -3.20 4.31
CA LEU A 493 28.77 -2.95 5.08
C LEU A 493 27.55 -3.57 4.41
N TYR A 494 27.44 -3.44 3.09
CA TYR A 494 26.36 -4.04 2.31
C TYR A 494 26.36 -5.58 2.44
N ILE A 495 27.54 -6.20 2.29
CA ILE A 495 27.72 -7.65 2.46
C ILE A 495 27.39 -8.09 3.89
N LEU A 496 27.84 -7.35 4.91
CA LEU A 496 27.57 -7.68 6.31
C LEU A 496 26.07 -7.70 6.60
N VAL A 497 25.35 -6.66 6.16
CA VAL A 497 23.90 -6.55 6.33
C VAL A 497 23.16 -7.66 5.57
N LEU A 498 23.59 -7.98 4.34
CA LEU A 498 23.00 -9.07 3.54
C LEU A 498 23.33 -10.46 4.09
N ARG A 499 24.48 -10.63 4.77
CA ARG A 499 24.86 -11.89 5.39
C ARG A 499 23.96 -12.18 6.59
N GLU A 500 23.72 -11.18 7.43
CA GLU A 500 22.77 -11.30 8.55
C GLU A 500 21.35 -11.64 8.06
N SER A 501 20.95 -11.15 6.88
CA SER A 501 19.64 -11.47 6.31
C SER A 501 19.52 -12.84 5.63
N ASN A 502 20.60 -13.63 5.53
CA ASN A 502 20.64 -14.90 4.80
C ASN A 502 20.96 -16.13 5.67
N GLN A 503 20.88 -16.02 7.00
CA GLN A 503 21.35 -17.06 7.93
C GLN A 503 20.49 -18.35 7.95
N THR A 504 19.26 -18.31 7.44
CA THR A 504 18.38 -19.48 7.30
C THR A 504 17.94 -19.64 5.85
N LYS A 505 18.33 -20.75 5.20
CA LYS A 505 17.76 -21.18 3.92
C LYS A 505 16.62 -22.13 4.21
N GLU A 506 15.40 -21.63 4.29
CA GLU A 506 14.24 -22.49 4.11
C GLU A 506 14.10 -22.73 2.60
N ASN A 507 14.04 -23.99 2.21
CA ASN A 507 13.79 -24.34 0.82
C ASN A 507 12.32 -24.02 0.54
N PHE A 508 12.07 -23.10 -0.39
CA PHE A 508 10.73 -22.86 -0.90
C PHE A 508 10.36 -24.03 -1.82
N GLY A 509 9.48 -24.92 -1.33
CA GLY A 509 9.05 -26.15 -2.00
C GLY A 509 9.88 -27.39 -1.70
N GLU A 510 9.43 -28.50 -2.24
CA GLU A 510 9.94 -29.86 -2.07
C GLU A 510 10.42 -30.45 -3.40
N VAL A 511 11.33 -31.42 -3.36
CA VAL A 511 11.74 -32.19 -4.55
C VAL A 511 10.63 -33.16 -4.93
N PHE A 512 10.59 -33.57 -6.20
CA PHE A 512 9.56 -34.47 -6.72
C PHE A 512 9.54 -35.82 -5.97
N ASP A 513 8.38 -36.17 -5.41
CA ASP A 513 8.07 -37.50 -4.89
C ASP A 513 7.03 -38.16 -5.80
N LYS A 514 7.46 -39.23 -6.49
CA LYS A 514 6.64 -39.95 -7.44
C LYS A 514 5.36 -40.51 -6.82
N GLN A 515 5.44 -41.11 -5.63
CA GLN A 515 4.29 -41.80 -5.04
C GLN A 515 3.24 -40.79 -4.59
N ARG A 516 3.66 -39.76 -3.84
CA ARG A 516 2.78 -38.67 -3.40
C ARG A 516 2.10 -37.97 -4.58
N TYR A 517 2.86 -37.71 -5.66
CA TYR A 517 2.31 -37.07 -6.85
C TYR A 517 1.27 -37.95 -7.56
N GLN A 518 1.56 -39.24 -7.72
CA GLN A 518 0.60 -40.20 -8.31
C GLN A 518 -0.69 -40.31 -7.49
N ASP A 519 -0.56 -40.39 -6.16
CA ASP A 519 -1.71 -40.45 -5.25
C ASP A 519 -2.56 -39.18 -5.37
N PHE A 520 -1.95 -38.00 -5.48
CA PHE A 520 -2.68 -36.75 -5.66
C PHE A 520 -3.37 -36.64 -7.03
N ILE A 521 -2.65 -36.95 -8.13
CA ILE A 521 -3.22 -36.87 -9.49
C ILE A 521 -4.44 -37.79 -9.63
N ALA A 522 -4.45 -38.95 -8.96
CA ALA A 522 -5.60 -39.84 -8.95
C ALA A 522 -6.87 -39.24 -8.31
N THR A 523 -6.74 -38.17 -7.51
CA THR A 523 -7.88 -37.49 -6.85
C THR A 523 -8.53 -36.40 -7.69
N ILE A 524 -7.90 -35.96 -8.78
CA ILE A 524 -8.38 -34.87 -9.63
C ILE A 524 -8.78 -35.39 -11.00
N PRO A 525 -9.83 -34.83 -11.63
CA PRO A 525 -10.11 -35.09 -13.04
C PRO A 525 -8.94 -34.50 -13.86
N ASN A 526 -8.12 -35.39 -14.39
CA ASN A 526 -6.85 -35.06 -15.02
C ASN A 526 -7.06 -34.36 -16.38
N ILE A 527 -7.15 -33.03 -16.36
CA ILE A 527 -7.39 -32.18 -17.55
C ILE A 527 -6.13 -31.36 -17.93
N ASN A 528 -5.16 -31.18 -17.03
CA ASN A 528 -3.95 -30.41 -17.36
C ASN A 528 -2.84 -31.33 -17.91
N LEU A 529 -2.61 -31.23 -19.23
CA LEU A 529 -1.57 -31.98 -19.95
C LEU A 529 -0.13 -31.68 -19.46
N ASP A 530 0.11 -30.51 -18.87
CA ASP A 530 1.42 -30.14 -18.34
C ASP A 530 1.76 -30.84 -17.02
N ALA A 531 0.80 -31.54 -16.39
CA ALA A 531 1.03 -32.31 -15.17
C ALA A 531 2.06 -33.45 -15.39
N ALA A 532 2.11 -34.03 -16.60
CA ALA A 532 3.09 -35.07 -16.90
C ALA A 532 4.54 -34.57 -16.79
N LEU A 533 4.80 -33.28 -17.00
CA LEU A 533 6.16 -32.75 -16.98
C LEU A 533 6.78 -32.77 -15.58
N ALA A 534 5.98 -32.89 -14.51
CA ALA A 534 6.51 -33.08 -13.15
C ALA A 534 7.40 -34.33 -13.01
N TYR A 535 7.10 -35.40 -13.76
CA TYR A 535 7.83 -36.68 -13.70
C TYR A 535 9.29 -36.61 -14.20
N LEU A 536 9.70 -35.48 -14.79
CA LEU A 536 11.08 -35.24 -15.24
C LEU A 536 12.05 -34.86 -14.11
N ASP A 537 11.54 -34.61 -12.90
CA ASP A 537 12.35 -34.37 -11.69
C ASP A 537 13.32 -33.16 -11.81
N ASP A 538 12.88 -32.14 -12.54
CA ASP A 538 13.61 -30.90 -12.79
C ASP A 538 12.88 -29.65 -12.26
N LYS A 539 11.77 -29.87 -11.55
CA LYS A 539 10.89 -28.87 -10.94
C LYS A 539 10.69 -29.16 -9.45
N TYR A 540 10.61 -28.09 -8.66
CA TYR A 540 10.15 -28.17 -7.28
C TYR A 540 8.63 -28.23 -7.26
N LEU A 541 8.09 -28.83 -6.21
CA LEU A 541 6.67 -28.89 -5.93
C LEU A 541 6.35 -28.15 -4.64
N TYR A 542 5.28 -27.36 -4.63
CA TYR A 542 4.70 -26.81 -3.40
C TYR A 542 3.33 -27.41 -3.19
N TRP A 543 3.08 -27.90 -1.97
CA TRP A 543 1.86 -28.59 -1.60
C TRP A 543 1.05 -27.73 -0.62
N TYR A 544 -0.19 -27.41 -1.00
CA TYR A 544 -1.17 -26.90 -0.05
C TYR A 544 -1.94 -28.08 0.55
N GLN A 545 -1.93 -28.16 1.88
CA GLN A 545 -2.65 -29.17 2.65
C GLN A 545 -3.76 -28.55 3.48
N GLU A 546 -4.92 -29.22 3.51
CA GLU A 546 -6.00 -28.94 4.46
C GLU A 546 -6.33 -30.26 5.18
N ASP A 547 -6.35 -30.24 6.51
CA ASP A 547 -6.55 -31.42 7.38
C ASP A 547 -5.56 -32.58 7.11
N GLY A 548 -4.31 -32.25 6.78
CA GLY A 548 -3.24 -33.22 6.52
C GLY A 548 -3.35 -33.94 5.17
N GLN A 549 -4.24 -33.50 4.28
CA GLN A 549 -4.37 -34.04 2.92
C GLN A 549 -3.91 -33.02 1.88
N ASP A 550 -3.21 -33.49 0.84
CA ASP A 550 -2.82 -32.66 -0.30
C ASP A 550 -4.04 -32.24 -1.12
N LYS A 551 -4.20 -30.93 -1.31
CA LYS A 551 -5.35 -30.33 -2.00
C LYS A 551 -4.97 -29.56 -3.27
N VAL A 552 -3.80 -28.92 -3.27
CA VAL A 552 -3.28 -28.20 -4.43
C VAL A 552 -1.78 -28.42 -4.54
N VAL A 553 -1.26 -28.60 -5.76
CA VAL A 553 0.16 -28.65 -6.04
C VAL A 553 0.56 -27.64 -7.12
N PHE A 554 1.66 -26.95 -6.87
CA PHE A 554 2.29 -26.02 -7.80
C PHE A 554 3.64 -26.60 -8.22
N GLN A 555 3.90 -26.69 -9.53
CA GLN A 555 5.20 -27.08 -10.06
C GLN A 555 5.95 -25.84 -10.54
N PHE A 556 7.21 -25.69 -10.13
CA PHE A 556 7.95 -24.47 -10.41
C PHE A 556 9.46 -24.68 -10.41
N ALA A 557 10.18 -23.65 -10.85
CA ALA A 557 11.62 -23.56 -10.68
C ALA A 557 11.99 -22.18 -10.14
N ILE A 558 13.07 -22.12 -9.38
CA ILE A 558 13.60 -20.88 -8.82
C ILE A 558 14.83 -20.44 -9.62
N ASP A 559 14.81 -19.21 -10.12
CA ASP A 559 16.01 -18.48 -10.57
C ASP A 559 16.18 -17.23 -9.71
N ASN A 560 17.29 -17.17 -8.96
CA ASN A 560 17.58 -16.09 -8.01
C ASN A 560 16.47 -15.95 -6.94
N ASN A 561 15.58 -14.96 -7.01
CA ASN A 561 14.41 -14.83 -6.11
C ASN A 561 13.07 -14.97 -6.84
N LYS A 562 13.10 -15.42 -8.11
CA LYS A 562 11.94 -15.56 -8.96
C LYS A 562 11.52 -17.02 -8.98
N CYS A 563 10.32 -17.31 -8.48
CA CYS A 563 9.67 -18.61 -8.60
C CYS A 563 8.81 -18.61 -9.86
N VAL A 564 9.29 -19.28 -10.91
CA VAL A 564 8.55 -19.45 -12.15
C VAL A 564 7.68 -20.70 -12.02
N VAL A 565 6.40 -20.49 -11.74
CA VAL A 565 5.36 -21.53 -11.73
C VAL A 565 5.02 -21.88 -13.15
N MET A 566 5.02 -23.17 -13.46
CA MET A 566 4.76 -23.69 -14.78
C MET A 566 3.31 -24.17 -14.89
N SER A 567 2.57 -23.58 -15.84
CA SER A 567 1.18 -23.89 -16.15
C SER A 567 0.22 -23.62 -14.97
N ASP A 568 -1.04 -24.00 -15.17
CA ASP A 568 -2.12 -23.86 -14.21
C ASP A 568 -1.88 -24.79 -12.99
N PRO A 569 -2.08 -24.32 -11.74
CA PRO A 569 -1.94 -25.17 -10.55
C PRO A 569 -2.92 -26.34 -10.58
N LEU A 570 -2.48 -27.50 -10.08
CA LEU A 570 -3.32 -28.70 -10.03
C LEU A 570 -4.06 -28.70 -8.69
N ALA A 571 -5.38 -28.57 -8.72
CA ALA A 571 -6.20 -28.39 -7.53
C ALA A 571 -7.41 -29.33 -7.51
N GLN A 572 -7.76 -29.83 -6.32
CA GLN A 572 -9.09 -30.38 -6.07
C GLN A 572 -10.14 -29.26 -6.19
N SER A 573 -11.33 -29.62 -6.67
CA SER A 573 -12.44 -28.67 -6.87
C SER A 573 -12.74 -27.88 -5.58
N GLY A 574 -12.73 -26.55 -5.67
CA GLY A 574 -12.98 -25.64 -4.55
C GLY A 574 -11.76 -25.25 -3.70
N TYR A 575 -10.56 -25.80 -3.96
CA TYR A 575 -9.36 -25.52 -3.15
C TYR A 575 -8.35 -24.57 -3.81
N LEU A 576 -8.51 -24.26 -5.09
CA LEU A 576 -7.56 -23.45 -5.86
C LEU A 576 -7.29 -22.08 -5.22
N GLU A 577 -8.33 -21.32 -4.86
CA GLU A 577 -8.16 -19.99 -4.27
C GLU A 577 -7.45 -20.03 -2.91
N LYS A 578 -7.81 -21.01 -2.05
CA LYS A 578 -7.15 -21.22 -0.76
C LYS A 578 -5.68 -21.57 -0.93
N GLY A 579 -5.38 -22.52 -1.83
CA GLY A 579 -4.02 -22.96 -2.12
C GLY A 579 -3.18 -21.84 -2.74
N LEU A 580 -3.76 -21.06 -3.66
CA LEU A 580 -3.12 -19.90 -4.26
C LEU A 580 -2.81 -18.81 -3.24
N SER A 581 -3.79 -18.45 -2.40
CA SER A 581 -3.61 -17.47 -1.33
C SER A 581 -2.47 -17.90 -0.39
N LYS A 582 -2.46 -19.17 0.04
CA LYS A 582 -1.42 -19.68 0.94
C LYS A 582 -0.05 -19.76 0.27
N PHE A 583 0.01 -20.20 -0.98
CA PHE A 583 1.25 -20.23 -1.76
C PHE A 583 1.86 -18.83 -1.93
N LEU A 584 1.04 -17.82 -2.21
CA LEU A 584 1.48 -16.43 -2.33
C LEU A 584 1.92 -15.84 -0.98
N GLU A 585 1.23 -16.16 0.12
CA GLU A 585 1.63 -15.77 1.48
C GLU A 585 3.01 -16.35 1.84
N ASP A 586 3.20 -17.66 1.63
CA ASP A 586 4.47 -18.34 1.95
C ASP A 586 5.61 -17.87 1.03
N ALA A 587 5.32 -17.56 -0.24
CA ALA A 587 6.28 -16.94 -1.14
C ALA A 587 6.66 -15.51 -0.67
N GLU A 588 5.67 -14.73 -0.22
CA GLU A 588 5.90 -13.39 0.31
C GLU A 588 6.82 -13.44 1.55
N ASP A 589 6.57 -14.37 2.48
CA ASP A 589 7.35 -14.57 3.70
C ASP A 589 8.79 -15.01 3.43
N THR A 590 8.98 -15.86 2.43
CA THR A 590 10.32 -16.32 1.98
C THR A 590 11.02 -15.35 1.04
N ASN A 591 10.44 -14.18 0.76
CA ASN A 591 10.98 -13.17 -0.17
C ASN A 591 11.11 -13.66 -1.63
N VAL A 592 10.27 -14.61 -2.01
CA VAL A 592 10.20 -15.16 -3.35
C VAL A 592 9.12 -14.42 -4.13
N SER A 593 9.47 -13.92 -5.30
CA SER A 593 8.54 -13.29 -6.23
C SER A 593 8.06 -14.35 -7.21
N VAL A 594 6.76 -14.64 -7.18
CA VAL A 594 6.14 -15.68 -7.99
C VAL A 594 5.77 -15.11 -9.36
N ILE A 595 6.08 -15.84 -10.41
CA ILE A 595 5.70 -15.56 -11.80
C ILE A 595 4.97 -16.80 -12.30
N PHE A 596 3.78 -16.63 -12.85
CA PHE A 596 3.03 -17.72 -13.46
C PHE A 596 3.26 -17.72 -14.96
N TYR A 597 3.74 -18.84 -15.49
CA TYR A 597 4.15 -19.01 -16.87
C TYR A 597 3.23 -20.00 -17.60
N GLU A 598 2.75 -19.62 -18.78
CA GLU A 598 1.84 -20.43 -19.62
C GLU A 598 0.48 -20.76 -19.00
N ILE A 599 -0.04 -19.87 -18.15
CA ILE A 599 -1.36 -20.04 -17.53
C ILE A 599 -2.50 -19.72 -18.49
N ASN A 600 -3.67 -20.30 -18.22
CA ASN A 600 -4.91 -20.03 -18.92
C ASN A 600 -5.55 -18.68 -18.50
N GLN A 601 -6.64 -18.31 -19.16
CA GLN A 601 -7.36 -17.07 -18.90
C GLN A 601 -8.02 -17.02 -17.51
N GLU A 602 -8.54 -18.14 -17.00
CA GLU A 602 -9.22 -18.22 -15.71
C GLU A 602 -8.25 -17.93 -14.55
N ILE A 603 -7.11 -18.61 -14.53
CA ILE A 603 -6.04 -18.38 -13.54
C ILE A 603 -5.51 -16.95 -13.65
N THR A 604 -5.39 -16.42 -14.87
CA THR A 604 -4.94 -15.02 -15.09
C THR A 604 -5.89 -14.01 -14.45
N LEU A 605 -7.20 -14.19 -14.63
CA LEU A 605 -8.21 -13.31 -14.04
C LEU A 605 -8.26 -13.44 -12.51
N LEU A 606 -8.10 -14.66 -11.99
CA LEU A 606 -7.98 -14.89 -10.55
C LEU A 606 -6.76 -14.17 -9.95
N LEU A 607 -5.59 -14.29 -10.59
CA LEU A 607 -4.35 -13.64 -10.13
C LEU A 607 -4.45 -12.10 -10.13
N HIS A 608 -5.27 -11.52 -11.00
CA HIS A 608 -5.50 -10.07 -11.01
C HIS A 608 -6.12 -9.58 -9.69
N GLU A 609 -6.91 -10.41 -8.99
CA GLU A 609 -7.42 -10.08 -7.64
C GLU A 609 -6.30 -10.02 -6.58
N TYR A 610 -5.19 -10.71 -6.81
CA TYR A 610 -3.97 -10.70 -5.98
C TYR A 610 -2.97 -9.61 -6.37
N GLY A 611 -3.35 -8.69 -7.27
CA GLY A 611 -2.50 -7.55 -7.67
C GLY A 611 -1.43 -7.91 -8.70
N TYR A 612 -1.61 -9.02 -9.42
CA TYR A 612 -0.78 -9.37 -10.56
C TYR A 612 -1.17 -8.55 -11.79
N ASP A 613 -0.15 -8.21 -12.58
CA ASP A 613 -0.31 -7.78 -13.96
C ASP A 613 -0.09 -9.00 -14.86
N PHE A 614 -0.52 -8.92 -16.13
CA PHE A 614 -0.35 -10.03 -17.05
C PHE A 614 -0.09 -9.54 -18.47
N MET A 615 0.59 -10.39 -19.24
CA MET A 615 0.72 -10.22 -20.68
C MET A 615 0.36 -11.51 -21.38
N LYS A 616 -0.21 -11.40 -22.58
CA LYS A 616 -0.36 -12.57 -23.45
C LYS A 616 1.04 -13.06 -23.82
N PHE A 617 1.29 -14.34 -23.63
CA PHE A 617 2.58 -14.96 -23.92
C PHE A 617 2.56 -15.71 -25.24
N GLY A 618 1.45 -16.37 -25.57
CA GLY A 618 1.32 -17.15 -26.80
C GLY A 618 -0.08 -17.71 -26.97
N GLU A 619 -0.21 -18.66 -27.90
CA GLU A 619 -1.45 -19.41 -28.10
C GLU A 619 -1.16 -20.89 -28.28
N THR A 620 -2.03 -21.72 -27.73
CA THR A 620 -1.99 -23.17 -27.86
C THR A 620 -2.96 -23.62 -28.95
N ALA A 621 -2.55 -24.59 -29.76
CA ALA A 621 -3.33 -25.06 -30.90
C ALA A 621 -4.04 -26.37 -30.54
N GLN A 622 -5.37 -26.37 -30.51
CA GLN A 622 -6.19 -27.53 -30.20
C GLN A 622 -6.99 -27.98 -31.43
N VAL A 623 -6.92 -29.24 -31.81
CA VAL A 623 -7.63 -29.82 -32.96
C VAL A 623 -8.82 -30.62 -32.47
N LEU A 624 -10.02 -30.25 -32.93
CA LEU A 624 -11.22 -31.07 -32.74
C LEU A 624 -11.14 -32.31 -33.61
N LEU A 625 -10.96 -33.48 -33.00
CA LEU A 625 -10.73 -34.75 -33.70
C LEU A 625 -11.97 -35.22 -34.46
N ASP A 626 -13.17 -34.91 -33.97
CA ASP A 626 -14.45 -35.18 -34.66
C ASP A 626 -14.48 -34.56 -36.06
N ARG A 627 -13.92 -33.35 -36.18
CA ARG A 627 -13.88 -32.56 -37.42
C ARG A 627 -12.69 -32.90 -38.31
N PHE A 628 -11.68 -33.61 -37.78
CA PHE A 628 -10.50 -33.98 -38.53
C PHE A 628 -10.80 -35.19 -39.44
N THR A 629 -10.46 -35.09 -40.73
CA THR A 629 -10.66 -36.17 -41.69
C THR A 629 -9.61 -36.15 -42.80
N THR A 630 -9.24 -37.35 -43.27
CA THR A 630 -8.42 -37.56 -44.48
C THR A 630 -9.28 -37.80 -45.72
N GLU A 631 -10.59 -37.87 -45.57
CA GLU A 631 -11.55 -38.12 -46.65
C GLU A 631 -12.06 -36.82 -47.31
N GLY A 632 -12.71 -36.97 -48.47
CA GLY A 632 -13.29 -35.87 -49.22
C GLY A 632 -12.27 -34.82 -49.71
N LYS A 633 -12.78 -33.63 -50.07
CA LYS A 633 -11.96 -32.53 -50.61
C LYS A 633 -11.07 -31.89 -49.55
N GLN A 634 -11.56 -31.74 -48.31
CA GLN A 634 -10.83 -31.12 -47.21
C GLN A 634 -9.66 -32.00 -46.72
N GLY A 635 -9.85 -33.32 -46.68
CA GLY A 635 -8.83 -34.28 -46.26
C GLY A 635 -7.77 -34.60 -47.32
N LYS A 636 -7.95 -34.19 -48.59
CA LYS A 636 -7.04 -34.48 -49.71
C LYS A 636 -5.58 -34.15 -49.36
N LYS A 637 -5.30 -33.00 -48.74
CA LYS A 637 -3.94 -32.59 -48.35
C LYS A 637 -3.28 -33.57 -47.37
N PHE A 638 -4.04 -34.07 -46.40
CA PHE A 638 -3.54 -35.01 -45.38
C PHE A 638 -3.38 -36.41 -45.97
N ARG A 639 -4.35 -36.88 -46.77
CA ARG A 639 -4.27 -38.16 -47.48
C ARG A 639 -3.10 -38.22 -48.45
N THR A 640 -2.79 -37.13 -49.15
CA THR A 640 -1.61 -37.07 -50.03
C THR A 640 -0.31 -37.24 -49.26
N VAL A 641 -0.20 -36.71 -48.04
CA VAL A 641 0.98 -36.91 -47.18
C VAL A 641 1.09 -38.38 -46.77
N VAL A 642 -0.01 -38.97 -46.29
CA VAL A 642 -0.07 -40.38 -45.86
C VAL A 642 0.32 -41.32 -47.00
N ASN A 643 -0.36 -41.23 -48.14
CA ASN A 643 -0.12 -42.10 -49.29
C ASN A 643 1.31 -41.98 -49.83
N ARG A 644 1.91 -40.78 -49.78
CA ARG A 644 3.29 -40.56 -50.24
C ARG A 644 4.32 -41.31 -49.42
N LEU A 645 4.12 -41.42 -48.11
CA LEU A 645 5.07 -42.10 -47.22
C LEU A 645 4.78 -43.60 -47.16
N GLU A 646 3.51 -44.00 -47.08
CA GLU A 646 3.14 -45.43 -47.07
C GLU A 646 3.49 -46.14 -48.39
N SER A 647 3.35 -45.46 -49.55
CA SER A 647 3.82 -46.01 -50.85
C SER A 647 5.33 -46.23 -50.92
N LYS A 648 6.12 -45.58 -50.05
CA LYS A 648 7.56 -45.78 -49.91
C LYS A 648 7.93 -46.83 -48.85
N GLY A 649 6.94 -47.50 -48.28
CA GLY A 649 7.09 -48.54 -47.27
C GLY A 649 7.26 -48.03 -45.84
N TYR A 650 6.95 -46.77 -45.55
CA TYR A 650 6.96 -46.26 -44.18
C TYR A 650 5.70 -46.68 -43.42
N GLN A 651 5.86 -47.11 -42.17
CA GLN A 651 4.77 -47.61 -41.33
C GLN A 651 4.75 -46.90 -39.98
N PHE A 652 3.57 -46.51 -39.53
CA PHE A 652 3.31 -45.95 -38.21
C PHE A 652 2.86 -47.05 -37.24
N GLN A 653 3.44 -47.08 -36.04
CA GLN A 653 3.09 -48.05 -35.01
C GLN A 653 3.10 -47.37 -33.64
N VAL A 654 2.09 -47.67 -32.81
CA VAL A 654 2.08 -47.30 -31.39
C VAL A 654 2.49 -48.51 -30.56
N LEU A 655 3.43 -48.30 -29.65
CA LEU A 655 3.94 -49.31 -28.72
C LEU A 655 3.60 -48.90 -27.29
N GLN A 656 3.19 -49.90 -26.51
CA GLN A 656 2.89 -49.74 -25.08
C GLN A 656 4.13 -50.05 -24.23
N PRO A 657 4.34 -49.36 -23.10
CA PRO A 657 5.40 -49.72 -22.16
C PRO A 657 5.11 -51.10 -21.51
N PRO A 658 6.14 -51.81 -21.00
CA PRO A 658 7.54 -51.40 -20.90
C PRO A 658 8.34 -51.61 -22.19
N PHE A 659 9.25 -50.68 -22.47
CA PHE A 659 10.17 -50.75 -23.62
C PHE A 659 11.48 -51.42 -23.24
N ASP A 660 12.04 -52.22 -24.16
CA ASP A 660 13.33 -52.87 -23.96
C ASP A 660 14.51 -51.90 -24.17
N LYS A 661 15.68 -52.27 -23.62
CA LYS A 661 16.88 -51.42 -23.69
C LYS A 661 17.37 -51.20 -25.12
N LYS A 662 17.11 -52.17 -26.02
CA LYS A 662 17.49 -52.07 -27.43
C LYS A 662 16.70 -50.95 -28.13
N LEU A 663 15.39 -50.90 -27.92
CA LEU A 663 14.56 -49.84 -28.44
C LEU A 663 14.96 -48.50 -27.84
N LEU A 664 15.10 -48.39 -26.51
CA LEU A 664 15.50 -47.15 -25.85
C LEU A 664 16.85 -46.60 -26.38
N ASN A 665 17.84 -47.46 -26.60
CA ASN A 665 19.10 -47.05 -27.23
C ASN A 665 18.89 -46.52 -28.66
N THR A 666 18.03 -47.16 -29.44
CA THR A 666 17.68 -46.71 -30.80
C THR A 666 17.00 -45.34 -30.76
N LEU A 667 16.07 -45.11 -29.84
CA LEU A 667 15.40 -43.81 -29.67
C LEU A 667 16.41 -42.74 -29.24
N LYS A 668 17.36 -43.10 -28.38
CA LYS A 668 18.44 -42.21 -27.95
C LYS A 668 19.33 -41.81 -29.11
N GLU A 669 19.72 -42.73 -29.98
CA GLU A 669 20.48 -42.42 -31.19
C GLU A 669 19.74 -41.44 -32.12
N ILE A 670 18.44 -41.65 -32.34
CA ILE A 670 17.60 -40.72 -33.12
C ILE A 670 17.53 -39.35 -32.43
N SER A 671 17.37 -39.35 -31.11
CA SER A 671 17.31 -38.15 -30.28
C SER A 671 18.60 -37.33 -30.37
N ASP A 672 19.76 -37.98 -30.17
CA ASP A 672 21.07 -37.35 -30.23
C ASP A 672 21.38 -36.84 -31.65
N ASN A 673 20.99 -37.60 -32.68
CA ASN A 673 21.07 -37.16 -34.07
C ASN A 673 20.20 -35.92 -34.33
N TRP A 674 18.97 -35.91 -33.82
CA TRP A 674 18.05 -34.79 -33.99
C TRP A 674 18.53 -33.52 -33.25
N LEU A 675 19.16 -33.68 -32.09
CA LEU A 675 19.75 -32.57 -31.35
C LEU A 675 20.91 -31.91 -32.14
N ASP A 676 21.68 -32.68 -32.91
CA ASP A 676 22.76 -32.18 -33.79
C ASP A 676 23.75 -31.25 -33.05
N GLY A 677 24.19 -31.68 -31.86
CA GLY A 677 25.10 -30.93 -30.98
C GLY A 677 24.42 -29.87 -30.10
N ARG A 678 23.09 -29.66 -30.24
CA ARG A 678 22.30 -28.85 -29.29
C ARG A 678 22.13 -29.59 -27.96
N GLN A 679 21.87 -28.83 -26.91
CA GLN A 679 21.56 -29.38 -25.60
C GLN A 679 20.05 -29.56 -25.42
N GLU A 680 19.69 -30.55 -24.61
CA GLU A 680 18.32 -30.71 -24.13
C GLU A 680 17.87 -29.48 -23.34
N LYS A 681 16.59 -29.16 -23.50
CA LYS A 681 15.87 -28.19 -22.66
C LYS A 681 15.03 -28.94 -21.65
N GLY A 682 14.64 -28.26 -20.58
CA GLY A 682 13.75 -28.82 -19.56
C GLY A 682 12.69 -27.81 -19.17
N PHE A 683 12.20 -27.93 -17.95
CA PHE A 683 11.16 -27.11 -17.34
C PHE A 683 9.82 -27.21 -18.08
N SER A 684 9.62 -26.42 -19.14
CA SER A 684 8.37 -26.38 -19.93
C SER A 684 8.32 -27.43 -21.05
N LEU A 685 9.44 -28.09 -21.32
CA LEU A 685 9.58 -29.09 -22.37
C LEU A 685 10.14 -30.39 -21.79
N GLY A 686 9.72 -31.52 -22.36
CA GLY A 686 10.36 -32.79 -22.09
C GLY A 686 11.76 -32.90 -22.68
N PHE A 687 12.53 -33.81 -22.10
CA PHE A 687 13.83 -34.25 -22.60
C PHE A 687 13.91 -35.77 -22.59
N PHE A 688 14.91 -36.32 -23.29
CA PHE A 688 15.11 -37.76 -23.34
C PHE A 688 15.51 -38.31 -21.95
N ASP A 689 14.52 -38.82 -21.21
CA ASP A 689 14.72 -39.57 -19.97
C ASP A 689 14.05 -40.93 -20.07
N GLU A 690 14.82 -41.99 -19.82
CA GLU A 690 14.32 -43.37 -19.93
C GLU A 690 13.19 -43.65 -18.94
N LYS A 691 13.22 -43.08 -17.73
CA LYS A 691 12.14 -43.32 -16.74
C LYS A 691 10.86 -42.64 -17.16
N TYR A 692 10.94 -41.43 -17.69
CA TYR A 692 9.82 -40.66 -18.20
C TYR A 692 9.18 -41.32 -19.43
N ILE A 693 10.00 -41.77 -20.40
CA ILE A 693 9.52 -42.44 -21.61
C ILE A 693 8.77 -43.74 -21.26
N GLN A 694 9.15 -44.44 -20.20
CA GLN A 694 8.49 -45.66 -19.74
C GLN A 694 7.10 -45.45 -19.11
N LEU A 695 6.67 -44.20 -18.87
CA LEU A 695 5.39 -43.91 -18.24
C LEU A 695 4.19 -43.97 -19.20
N ALA A 696 4.44 -43.85 -20.51
CA ALA A 696 3.39 -43.65 -21.50
C ALA A 696 3.70 -44.39 -22.81
N PRO A 697 2.69 -44.61 -23.68
CA PRO A 697 2.91 -45.15 -25.01
C PRO A 697 3.84 -44.27 -25.85
N ILE A 698 4.48 -44.88 -26.84
CA ILE A 698 5.24 -44.15 -27.86
C ILE A 698 4.73 -44.51 -29.25
N ALA A 699 4.76 -43.55 -30.16
CA ALA A 699 4.54 -43.80 -31.58
C ALA A 699 5.85 -43.79 -32.34
N LEU A 700 6.03 -44.73 -33.26
CA LEU A 700 7.22 -44.88 -34.09
C LEU A 700 6.84 -44.81 -35.56
N VAL A 701 7.78 -44.33 -36.39
CA VAL A 701 7.73 -44.55 -37.83
C VAL A 701 8.92 -45.41 -38.23
N ARG A 702 8.63 -46.53 -38.88
CA ARG A 702 9.62 -47.44 -39.44
C ARG A 702 9.68 -47.33 -40.95
N ASP A 703 10.86 -47.56 -41.53
CA ASP A 703 11.00 -47.68 -42.97
C ASP A 703 10.73 -49.11 -43.46
N LYS A 704 10.91 -49.33 -44.77
CA LYS A 704 10.76 -50.63 -45.44
C LYS A 704 11.73 -51.72 -44.93
N GLU A 705 12.80 -51.34 -44.23
CA GLU A 705 13.81 -52.24 -43.65
C GLU A 705 13.57 -52.44 -42.14
N ASP A 706 12.40 -52.04 -41.63
CA ASP A 706 12.02 -52.11 -40.21
C ASP A 706 12.89 -51.24 -39.27
N LYS A 707 13.64 -50.28 -39.84
CA LYS A 707 14.42 -49.32 -39.04
C LYS A 707 13.56 -48.16 -38.56
N VAL A 708 13.69 -47.81 -37.28
CA VAL A 708 13.03 -46.64 -36.70
C VAL A 708 13.65 -45.37 -37.27
N GLN A 709 12.81 -44.52 -37.86
CA GLN A 709 13.21 -43.25 -38.48
C GLN A 709 12.74 -42.04 -37.68
N ALA A 710 11.67 -42.20 -36.90
CA ALA A 710 11.14 -41.16 -36.03
C ALA A 710 10.38 -41.78 -34.85
N PHE A 711 10.29 -41.02 -33.76
CA PHE A 711 9.49 -41.39 -32.60
C PHE A 711 8.76 -40.18 -32.00
N VAL A 712 7.68 -40.47 -31.30
CA VAL A 712 6.88 -39.53 -30.55
C VAL A 712 6.54 -40.12 -29.19
N THR A 713 6.69 -39.35 -28.12
CA THR A 713 6.28 -39.76 -26.77
C THR A 713 4.92 -39.19 -26.44
N PHE A 714 4.03 -40.02 -25.90
CA PHE A 714 2.74 -39.54 -25.40
C PHE A 714 2.93 -38.98 -23.98
N LEU A 715 2.06 -38.07 -23.57
CA LEU A 715 2.05 -37.62 -22.18
C LEU A 715 1.44 -38.70 -21.28
N ALA A 716 1.98 -38.87 -20.09
CA ALA A 716 1.47 -39.83 -19.10
C ALA A 716 0.06 -39.50 -18.59
N CYS A 717 -0.40 -38.27 -18.82
CA CYS A 717 -1.67 -37.73 -18.34
C CYS A 717 -2.72 -37.58 -19.47
N ASN A 718 -2.53 -38.22 -20.64
CA ASN A 718 -3.55 -38.22 -21.70
C ASN A 718 -4.85 -38.88 -21.20
N GLY A 719 -5.99 -38.24 -21.49
CA GLY A 719 -7.32 -38.66 -21.04
C GLY A 719 -8.28 -38.95 -22.19
N PRO A 720 -9.53 -39.34 -21.87
CA PRO A 720 -10.55 -39.64 -22.88
C PRO A 720 -11.06 -38.37 -23.61
N GLU A 721 -10.90 -37.19 -23.02
CA GLU A 721 -11.34 -35.92 -23.62
C GLU A 721 -10.21 -35.22 -24.38
N GLU A 722 -9.02 -35.13 -23.78
CA GLU A 722 -7.87 -34.41 -24.31
C GLU A 722 -6.60 -35.28 -24.34
N ALA A 723 -5.84 -35.14 -25.43
CA ALA A 723 -4.53 -35.78 -25.57
C ALA A 723 -3.50 -34.85 -26.21
N SER A 724 -2.24 -35.09 -25.89
CA SER A 724 -1.11 -34.44 -26.54
C SER A 724 0.13 -35.34 -26.52
N ILE A 725 1.23 -34.77 -27.00
CA ILE A 725 2.54 -35.39 -27.14
C ILE A 725 3.59 -34.45 -26.57
N ASP A 726 4.75 -35.01 -26.25
CA ASP A 726 5.86 -34.23 -25.72
C ASP A 726 7.02 -34.17 -26.73
N LEU A 727 7.82 -35.24 -26.80
CA LEU A 727 8.92 -35.33 -27.75
C LEU A 727 8.39 -35.79 -29.10
N MET A 728 8.75 -35.08 -30.17
CA MET A 728 8.64 -35.55 -31.56
C MET A 728 10.01 -35.39 -32.24
N ARG A 729 10.71 -36.51 -32.47
CA ARG A 729 12.07 -36.51 -33.01
C ARG A 729 12.20 -37.47 -34.19
N TYR A 730 13.10 -37.14 -35.11
CA TYR A 730 13.32 -37.90 -36.33
C TYR A 730 14.80 -37.83 -36.74
N HIS A 731 15.27 -38.84 -37.45
CA HIS A 731 16.65 -38.91 -37.89
C HIS A 731 16.89 -37.92 -39.06
N LEU A 732 17.74 -36.92 -38.86
CA LEU A 732 17.91 -35.77 -39.77
C LEU A 732 18.39 -36.16 -41.18
N ARG A 733 19.12 -37.27 -41.29
CA ARG A 733 19.77 -37.68 -42.56
C ARG A 733 18.99 -38.72 -43.35
N THR A 734 18.15 -39.52 -42.69
CA THR A 734 17.49 -40.69 -43.30
C THR A 734 15.98 -40.56 -43.31
N ALA A 735 15.38 -39.77 -42.40
CA ALA A 735 13.95 -39.55 -42.41
C ALA A 735 13.51 -38.81 -43.69
N PRO A 736 12.40 -39.20 -44.31
CA PRO A 736 11.93 -38.60 -45.55
C PRO A 736 11.36 -37.20 -45.32
N ASN A 737 11.45 -36.35 -46.35
CA ASN A 737 10.75 -35.06 -46.34
C ASN A 737 9.24 -35.26 -46.12
N GLY A 738 8.68 -34.57 -45.13
CA GLY A 738 7.27 -34.68 -44.74
C GLY A 738 6.98 -35.69 -43.62
N ILE A 739 8.01 -36.27 -42.98
CA ILE A 739 7.84 -37.20 -41.84
C ILE A 739 7.04 -36.61 -40.68
N MET A 740 7.23 -35.32 -40.36
CA MET A 740 6.47 -34.64 -39.31
C MET A 740 4.98 -34.52 -39.65
N ASP A 741 4.65 -34.16 -40.89
CA ASP A 741 3.26 -34.07 -41.35
C ASP A 741 2.59 -35.44 -41.29
N TYR A 742 3.32 -36.49 -41.66
CA TYR A 742 2.85 -37.87 -41.55
C TYR A 742 2.59 -38.28 -40.10
N LEU A 743 3.54 -38.01 -39.20
CA LEU A 743 3.39 -38.26 -37.77
C LEU A 743 2.15 -37.61 -37.19
N PHE A 744 1.98 -36.29 -37.37
CA PHE A 744 0.80 -35.59 -36.85
C PHE A 744 -0.50 -36.13 -37.45
N VAL A 745 -0.56 -36.39 -38.76
CA VAL A 745 -1.79 -36.95 -39.36
C VAL A 745 -2.10 -38.33 -38.78
N LYS A 746 -1.11 -39.20 -38.61
CA LYS A 746 -1.32 -40.55 -38.03
C LYS A 746 -1.67 -40.48 -36.54
N LEU A 747 -1.08 -39.57 -35.77
CA LEU A 747 -1.43 -39.32 -34.37
C LEU A 747 -2.88 -38.83 -34.22
N LEU A 748 -3.29 -37.85 -35.01
CA LEU A 748 -4.66 -37.33 -34.99
C LEU A 748 -5.68 -38.43 -35.36
N LEU A 749 -5.36 -39.30 -36.31
CA LEU A 749 -6.20 -40.46 -36.63
C LEU A 749 -6.24 -41.47 -35.48
N HIS A 750 -5.08 -41.78 -34.90
CA HIS A 750 -4.98 -42.73 -33.79
C HIS A 750 -5.79 -42.28 -32.57
N PHE A 751 -5.61 -41.05 -32.10
CA PHE A 751 -6.38 -40.54 -30.96
C PHE A 751 -7.86 -40.38 -31.28
N LYS A 752 -8.22 -40.12 -32.54
CA LYS A 752 -9.61 -40.14 -32.99
C LYS A 752 -10.21 -41.55 -32.88
N GLU A 753 -9.45 -42.59 -33.25
CA GLU A 753 -9.86 -43.99 -33.10
C GLU A 753 -9.98 -44.40 -31.62
N GLU A 754 -9.14 -43.85 -30.74
CA GLU A 754 -9.25 -44.02 -29.28
C GLU A 754 -10.41 -43.23 -28.64
N GLY A 755 -11.14 -42.43 -29.43
CA GLY A 755 -12.32 -41.68 -28.96
C GLY A 755 -11.99 -40.34 -28.29
N VAL A 756 -10.76 -39.85 -28.41
CA VAL A 756 -10.37 -38.53 -27.88
C VAL A 756 -11.07 -37.42 -28.65
N SER A 757 -11.53 -36.38 -27.94
CA SER A 757 -12.26 -35.25 -28.54
C SER A 757 -11.33 -34.14 -29.04
N LEU A 758 -10.30 -33.80 -28.26
CA LEU A 758 -9.38 -32.70 -28.50
C LEU A 758 -7.92 -33.18 -28.50
N PHE A 759 -7.16 -32.78 -29.52
CA PHE A 759 -5.73 -33.00 -29.58
C PHE A 759 -4.95 -31.69 -29.54
N GLU A 760 -4.12 -31.50 -28.53
CA GLU A 760 -3.29 -30.32 -28.38
C GLU A 760 -1.95 -30.48 -29.13
N LEU A 761 -1.68 -29.60 -30.10
CA LEU A 761 -0.44 -29.58 -30.89
C LEU A 761 0.72 -28.84 -30.17
N GLY A 762 0.50 -28.45 -28.91
CA GLY A 762 1.36 -27.59 -28.10
C GLY A 762 1.27 -26.11 -28.45
N MET A 763 2.10 -25.31 -27.78
CA MET A 763 2.06 -23.85 -27.81
C MET A 763 2.81 -23.22 -29.01
N ALA A 764 2.38 -22.03 -29.45
CA ALA A 764 3.03 -21.16 -30.42
C ALA A 764 3.39 -19.82 -29.73
N PRO A 765 4.67 -19.60 -29.37
CA PRO A 765 5.04 -18.47 -28.52
C PRO A 765 4.88 -17.14 -29.24
N LEU A 766 4.49 -16.11 -28.50
CA LEU A 766 4.43 -14.70 -28.92
C LEU A 766 3.63 -14.41 -30.18
N SER A 767 2.71 -15.31 -30.56
CA SER A 767 1.78 -15.07 -31.64
C SER A 767 0.88 -13.89 -31.30
N ASN A 768 0.96 -12.82 -32.10
CA ASN A 768 0.20 -11.58 -31.96
C ASN A 768 0.50 -10.80 -30.66
N VAL A 769 1.70 -10.96 -30.08
CA VAL A 769 2.13 -10.22 -28.87
C VAL A 769 3.01 -9.03 -29.28
N GLY A 770 2.69 -7.83 -28.81
CA GLY A 770 3.50 -6.63 -29.08
C GLY A 770 3.48 -6.11 -30.53
N THR A 771 2.78 -6.79 -31.44
CA THR A 771 2.77 -6.46 -32.88
C THR A 771 1.89 -5.26 -33.22
N GLU A 772 0.88 -4.97 -32.40
CA GLU A 772 -0.05 -3.87 -32.65
C GLU A 772 0.56 -2.51 -32.30
N LYS A 773 0.17 -1.46 -33.02
CA LYS A 773 0.69 -0.10 -32.82
C LYS A 773 0.50 0.36 -31.37
N HIS A 774 -0.67 0.04 -30.81
CA HIS A 774 -1.08 0.42 -29.45
C HIS A 774 -0.70 -0.61 -28.37
N SER A 775 0.02 -1.69 -28.71
CA SER A 775 0.58 -2.60 -27.69
C SER A 775 1.52 -1.87 -26.75
N PHE A 776 1.56 -2.32 -25.50
CA PHE A 776 2.40 -1.76 -24.46
C PHE A 776 3.89 -1.85 -24.82
N LEU A 777 4.69 -0.88 -24.37
CA LEU A 777 6.13 -0.86 -24.64
C LEU A 777 6.82 -2.10 -24.09
N GLN A 778 6.38 -2.57 -22.92
CA GLN A 778 6.93 -3.74 -22.25
C GLN A 778 6.69 -5.01 -23.06
N GLU A 779 5.51 -5.17 -23.68
CA GLU A 779 5.22 -6.31 -24.59
C GLU A 779 6.09 -6.28 -25.83
N LYS A 780 6.33 -5.09 -26.40
CA LYS A 780 7.24 -4.91 -27.54
C LYS A 780 8.67 -5.31 -27.18
N VAL A 781 9.15 -4.93 -26.00
CA VAL A 781 10.47 -5.35 -25.51
C VAL A 781 10.52 -6.86 -25.27
N ALA A 782 9.48 -7.45 -24.68
CA ALA A 782 9.39 -8.90 -24.48
C ALA A 782 9.42 -9.66 -25.83
N TYR A 783 8.68 -9.17 -26.82
CA TYR A 783 8.72 -9.69 -28.19
C TYR A 783 10.15 -9.65 -28.76
N LEU A 784 10.86 -8.52 -28.61
CA LEU A 784 12.25 -8.40 -29.09
C LEU A 784 13.20 -9.38 -28.40
N ILE A 785 13.13 -9.51 -27.06
CA ILE A 785 14.00 -10.44 -26.30
C ILE A 785 13.90 -11.86 -26.86
N TYR A 786 12.69 -12.35 -27.09
CA TYR A 786 12.48 -13.70 -27.62
C TYR A 786 12.77 -13.81 -29.13
N ALA A 787 12.40 -12.80 -29.92
CA ALA A 787 12.65 -12.78 -31.37
C ALA A 787 14.15 -12.79 -31.70
N PHE A 788 14.98 -12.06 -30.95
CA PHE A 788 16.43 -12.04 -31.16
C PHE A 788 17.13 -13.31 -30.67
N THR A 789 16.49 -14.09 -29.80
CA THR A 789 17.16 -15.21 -29.12
C THR A 789 16.82 -16.57 -29.73
N ASN A 790 15.67 -16.73 -30.39
CA ASN A 790 15.29 -17.99 -31.05
C ASN A 790 15.80 -18.06 -32.49
N ARG A 791 17.04 -18.54 -32.65
CA ARG A 791 17.76 -18.65 -33.94
C ARG A 791 17.21 -19.69 -34.94
N PHE A 792 16.28 -20.58 -34.53
CA PHE A 792 15.86 -21.73 -35.37
C PHE A 792 14.35 -21.91 -35.56
N TYR A 793 13.50 -21.37 -34.69
CA TYR A 793 12.05 -21.36 -34.92
C TYR A 793 11.58 -19.91 -34.99
N SER A 794 11.35 -19.42 -36.21
CA SER A 794 10.53 -18.23 -36.35
C SER A 794 9.14 -18.56 -35.81
N PHE A 795 8.70 -17.86 -34.77
CA PHE A 795 7.41 -18.08 -34.12
C PHE A 795 6.23 -18.06 -35.11
N SER A 796 6.35 -17.22 -36.14
CA SER A 796 5.43 -17.17 -37.28
C SER A 796 5.38 -18.49 -38.06
N GLY A 797 6.51 -19.15 -38.25
CA GLY A 797 6.60 -20.45 -38.94
C GLY A 797 5.93 -21.58 -38.17
N LEU A 798 6.10 -21.63 -36.83
CA LEU A 798 5.46 -22.66 -36.00
C LEU A 798 3.94 -22.50 -35.96
N ARG A 799 3.46 -21.27 -35.80
CA ARG A 799 2.02 -20.96 -35.86
C ARG A 799 1.43 -21.32 -37.22
N GLN A 800 2.08 -20.88 -38.30
CA GLN A 800 1.63 -21.17 -39.67
C GLN A 800 1.63 -22.66 -39.98
N TYR A 801 2.62 -23.40 -39.47
CA TYR A 801 2.67 -24.86 -39.56
C TYR A 801 1.45 -25.51 -38.88
N LYS A 802 1.12 -25.11 -37.65
CA LYS A 802 -0.02 -25.66 -36.90
C LYS A 802 -1.37 -25.27 -37.52
N GLN A 803 -1.47 -24.10 -38.15
CA GLN A 803 -2.69 -23.62 -38.82
C GLN A 803 -3.23 -24.60 -39.89
N LYS A 804 -2.37 -25.42 -40.49
CA LYS A 804 -2.80 -26.40 -41.52
C LYS A 804 -3.79 -27.43 -40.98
N PHE A 805 -3.81 -27.68 -39.67
CA PHE A 805 -4.74 -28.59 -39.00
C PHE A 805 -6.07 -27.93 -38.63
N ASN A 806 -6.24 -26.64 -38.95
CA ASN A 806 -7.41 -25.83 -38.57
C ASN A 806 -7.73 -25.89 -37.06
N PRO A 807 -6.74 -25.61 -36.18
CA PRO A 807 -6.94 -25.68 -34.74
C PRO A 807 -7.80 -24.52 -34.23
N ILE A 808 -8.39 -24.72 -33.06
CA ILE A 808 -8.84 -23.66 -32.15
C ILE A 808 -7.61 -23.14 -31.43
N TRP A 809 -7.46 -21.81 -31.42
CA TRP A 809 -6.34 -21.15 -30.73
C TRP A 809 -6.78 -20.64 -29.36
N THR A 810 -6.18 -21.17 -28.31
CA THR A 810 -6.44 -20.76 -26.92
C THR A 810 -5.28 -19.91 -26.40
N PRO A 811 -5.53 -18.70 -25.86
CA PRO A 811 -4.46 -17.83 -25.39
C PRO A 811 -3.83 -18.37 -24.10
N ARG A 812 -2.51 -18.22 -23.99
CA ARG A 812 -1.73 -18.47 -22.76
C ARG A 812 -1.04 -17.19 -22.32
N TYR A 813 -0.92 -17.02 -21.01
CA TYR A 813 -0.47 -15.77 -20.40
C TYR A 813 0.74 -15.98 -19.50
N VAL A 814 1.45 -14.87 -19.27
CA VAL A 814 2.40 -14.74 -18.16
C VAL A 814 1.80 -13.73 -17.20
N ALA A 815 1.63 -14.12 -15.93
CA ALA A 815 1.24 -13.22 -14.86
C ALA A 815 2.40 -13.00 -13.91
N TYR A 816 2.64 -11.73 -13.56
CA TYR A 816 3.76 -11.29 -12.74
C TYR A 816 3.31 -10.20 -11.74
N PRO A 817 3.97 -10.05 -10.59
CA PRO A 817 3.57 -9.06 -9.60
C PRO A 817 3.77 -7.65 -10.14
N ARG A 818 2.84 -6.74 -9.89
CA ARG A 818 2.90 -5.38 -10.47
C ARG A 818 4.14 -4.57 -10.05
N ASP A 819 4.80 -4.93 -8.95
CA ASP A 819 5.94 -4.20 -8.44
C ASP A 819 7.32 -4.71 -8.93
N THR A 820 7.30 -5.73 -9.80
CA THR A 820 8.48 -6.28 -10.46
C THR A 820 8.73 -5.66 -11.83
N TRP A 821 9.95 -5.81 -12.33
CA TRP A 821 10.30 -5.39 -13.69
C TRP A 821 10.09 -6.54 -14.68
N LEU A 822 9.10 -6.43 -15.55
CA LEU A 822 8.75 -7.44 -16.56
C LEU A 822 9.97 -7.96 -17.33
N ILE A 823 10.93 -7.10 -17.70
CA ILE A 823 12.14 -7.52 -18.43
C ILE A 823 12.94 -8.56 -17.62
N LEU A 824 13.08 -8.38 -16.32
CA LEU A 824 13.80 -9.31 -15.46
C LEU A 824 12.97 -10.58 -15.21
N ASP A 825 11.65 -10.48 -15.15
CA ASP A 825 10.75 -11.63 -15.05
C ASP A 825 10.85 -12.49 -16.32
N MET A 826 10.84 -11.87 -17.50
CA MET A 826 11.05 -12.56 -18.79
C MET A 826 12.45 -13.17 -18.91
N LEU A 827 13.49 -12.52 -18.39
CA LEU A 827 14.84 -13.09 -18.34
C LEU A 827 14.94 -14.29 -17.39
N ALA A 828 14.22 -14.26 -16.26
CA ALA A 828 14.14 -15.39 -15.34
C ALA A 828 13.42 -16.57 -16.01
N ILE A 829 12.27 -16.34 -16.65
CA ILE A 829 11.57 -17.37 -17.46
C ILE A 829 12.53 -17.92 -18.51
N TYR A 830 13.19 -17.06 -19.29
CA TYR A 830 14.12 -17.48 -20.34
C TYR A 830 15.27 -18.35 -19.80
N ARG A 831 15.86 -17.98 -18.66
CA ARG A 831 16.93 -18.76 -18.02
C ARG A 831 16.44 -20.09 -17.49
N VAL A 832 15.26 -20.12 -16.89
CA VAL A 832 14.65 -21.35 -16.38
C VAL A 832 14.33 -22.30 -17.54
N ASP A 833 13.80 -21.78 -18.65
CA ASP A 833 13.39 -22.56 -19.81
C ASP A 833 14.56 -23.05 -20.68
N ASN A 834 15.66 -22.29 -20.72
CA ASN A 834 16.85 -22.61 -21.53
C ASN A 834 18.05 -23.12 -20.73
N ARG A 835 17.91 -23.34 -19.42
CA ARG A 835 18.99 -23.94 -18.63
C ARG A 835 19.23 -25.38 -19.05
N LYS A 836 20.47 -25.85 -18.85
CA LYS A 836 20.78 -27.28 -18.93
C LYS A 836 19.88 -28.04 -17.95
N VAL A 837 19.39 -29.20 -18.38
CA VAL A 837 18.63 -30.13 -17.54
C VAL A 837 19.35 -30.30 -16.19
N LYS A 838 18.66 -29.92 -15.12
CA LYS A 838 19.18 -29.97 -13.75
C LYS A 838 18.21 -30.79 -12.91
N ARG A 839 18.60 -32.03 -12.59
CA ARG A 839 17.86 -32.83 -11.61
C ARG A 839 18.04 -32.24 -10.23
N LEU A 840 16.95 -32.18 -9.49
CA LEU A 840 16.95 -31.65 -8.14
C LEU A 840 17.27 -32.79 -7.17
N SER A 841 18.08 -32.50 -6.16
CA SER A 841 18.36 -33.41 -5.06
C SER A 841 18.46 -32.58 -3.78
N TYR A 842 17.98 -33.13 -2.66
CA TYR A 842 18.12 -32.52 -1.34
C TYR A 842 19.58 -32.32 -0.94
#